data_AF-F7JN82-F1
#
_entry.id   AF-F7JN82-F1
#
_cell.length_a   1.000
_cell.length_b   1.000
_cell.length_c   1.000
_cell.angle_alpha   90.00
_cell.angle_beta   90.00
_cell.angle_gamma   90.00
#
_symmetry.space_group_name_H-M   'P 1'
#
loop_
_entity.id
_entity.type
_entity.pdbx_description
1 polymer ?
#
loop_
_entity_poly.entity_id
_entity_poly.type
_entity_poly.pdbx_seq_one_letter_code
_entity_poly.pdbx_strand_id
1 'polypeptide(L)'
;MEKNKTVNFRNKQFGWQSGKVQIQFEDQSEYIGTTQNDPYEVGFYRNLTLQKCCSDCKFSEYPREGDLSIGDFWGISDIDRKQNDGKGTSIVFVNNQKGERVFSAIQKRFYKTQSYPFQEIGGKIKNRVHAKYPPNIKREKFFQELKKRHNVYQAVKETLPNGIEQKKIVSGKIFDVGLVSNYLAVNFGGSLTQYALYRTIKKMGYSVGMIGRPLSSWGKADHANLSKMYLECPYDEIDLLPRMNTREDMEALNNVCRQFVVGSDQLFQYTLYRDLDKFVSLSWAKDRKKKIAYAASFGHGKIWGDVDELAEMGYFLHKYDAFSVREKDAVALCKRHFAVDAEWVLDPVFLCDKEVYRELAQKSKRKRKEHYIASYILDPSMDKQKILKRIGKELDLPIEVYSEMSHSKEYVAPLGDLDVVHLKVEERLDSIMNCDYFVTDSFHGTCFAIIMGKPFLSILNTKRGGSRFTSLLELFGLEARLIKNSKELEKNVPAVIADIDYTAVHKILEKEKQRCTQWLLAQLKTPKKNLYSDYDMMKKLIEEQKRTISQLYSEMMELARMVGKEGRYITDIEKYLDYLFRVRKKYQILIAVKDTPGLAVSENVSEKFQKLGIREKLVGKHGRSFAAVIDGGENIYEEMGQELSPIETELHLEDAELRLVSRVFLNGNEAVIKYNGIDYAVNERGFNIVLIEKESGIVEDSVCFDTHLPDYKCYRRK
;
A
#
# COMPACT_ATOMS: atom_id res chain seq x y z
N MET A 1 -1.55 -11.18 29.05
CA MET A 1 -2.82 -10.44 29.02
C MET A 1 -2.72 -9.40 30.10
N GLU A 2 -2.55 -8.13 29.73
CA GLU A 2 -2.74 -7.05 30.69
C GLU A 2 -4.21 -7.07 31.14
N LYS A 3 -4.44 -6.89 32.43
CA LYS A 3 -5.79 -6.87 32.99
C LYS A 3 -6.46 -5.55 32.59
N ASN A 4 -7.65 -5.65 32.01
CA ASN A 4 -8.44 -4.47 31.65
C ASN A 4 -9.10 -3.90 32.90
N LYS A 5 -9.02 -2.58 33.08
CA LYS A 5 -9.68 -1.87 34.17
C LYS A 5 -11.15 -1.59 33.83
N THR A 6 -11.45 -1.17 32.59
CA THR A 6 -12.83 -0.98 32.10
C THR A 6 -12.92 -1.16 30.57
N VAL A 7 -14.10 -1.58 30.09
CA VAL A 7 -14.45 -1.63 28.66
C VAL A 7 -15.77 -0.89 28.45
N ASN A 8 -15.81 0.06 27.52
CA ASN A 8 -16.97 0.91 27.25
C ASN A 8 -17.31 0.93 25.74
N PHE A 9 -18.47 0.38 25.39
CA PHE A 9 -18.99 0.34 24.00
C PHE A 9 -19.87 1.55 23.64
N ARG A 10 -20.09 2.46 24.58
CA ARG A 10 -20.99 3.63 24.44
C ARG A 10 -20.45 4.83 25.21
N ASN A 11 -19.16 5.16 25.03
CA ASN A 11 -18.61 6.37 25.63
C ASN A 11 -19.24 7.62 24.98
N LYS A 12 -19.97 8.39 25.80
CA LYS A 12 -20.68 9.62 25.40
C LYS A 12 -19.75 10.77 24.99
N GLN A 13 -18.45 10.68 25.28
CA GLN A 13 -17.43 11.59 24.77
C GLN A 13 -17.39 11.61 23.23
N PHE A 14 -17.80 10.51 22.57
CA PHE A 14 -17.85 10.42 21.11
C PHE A 14 -19.24 10.72 20.52
N GLY A 15 -20.15 11.30 21.33
CA GLY A 15 -21.50 11.64 20.91
C GLY A 15 -22.49 10.49 21.03
N TRP A 16 -23.64 10.61 20.35
CA TRP A 16 -24.74 9.64 20.40
C TRP A 16 -24.48 8.39 19.54
N GLN A 17 -23.55 8.44 18.58
CA GLN A 17 -23.26 7.34 17.67
C GLN A 17 -22.48 6.21 18.36
N SER A 18 -22.98 4.98 18.31
CA SER A 18 -22.43 3.82 19.05
C SER A 18 -21.36 3.02 18.28
N GLY A 19 -20.54 3.65 17.44
CA GLY A 19 -19.62 2.94 16.53
C GLY A 19 -18.20 2.70 17.05
N LYS A 20 -17.96 2.82 18.37
CA LYS A 20 -16.61 2.75 18.95
C LYS A 20 -16.58 1.97 20.27
N VAL A 21 -15.53 1.19 20.46
CA VAL A 21 -15.17 0.58 21.74
C VAL A 21 -13.99 1.33 22.34
N GLN A 22 -14.04 1.59 23.64
CA GLN A 22 -12.94 2.12 24.43
C GLN A 22 -12.55 1.08 25.48
N ILE A 23 -11.25 0.80 25.61
CA ILE A 23 -10.70 -0.09 26.63
C ILE A 23 -9.67 0.70 27.42
N GLN A 24 -9.83 0.74 28.73
CA GLN A 24 -8.87 1.35 29.65
C GLN A 24 -8.13 0.25 30.41
N PHE A 25 -6.81 0.26 30.34
CA PHE A 25 -5.95 -0.74 30.98
C PHE A 25 -5.54 -0.30 32.40
N GLU A 26 -5.05 -1.24 33.20
CA GLU A 26 -4.59 -0.96 34.58
C GLU A 26 -3.41 0.01 34.62
N ASP A 27 -2.56 0.01 33.60
CA ASP A 27 -1.42 0.94 33.43
C ASP A 27 -1.85 2.35 32.96
N GLN A 28 -3.16 2.60 32.93
CA GLN A 28 -3.81 3.83 32.45
C GLN A 28 -3.71 4.06 30.93
N SER A 29 -3.14 3.14 30.16
CA SER A 29 -3.21 3.21 28.71
C SER A 29 -4.64 2.99 28.20
N GLU A 30 -4.90 3.46 26.98
CA GLU A 30 -6.22 3.43 26.37
C GLU A 30 -6.16 2.89 24.94
N TYR A 31 -7.15 2.06 24.61
CA TYR A 31 -7.43 1.62 23.25
C TYR A 31 -8.80 2.11 22.79
N ILE A 32 -8.87 2.65 21.57
CA ILE A 32 -10.12 3.01 20.91
C ILE A 32 -10.23 2.24 19.59
N GLY A 33 -11.24 1.37 19.52
CA GLY A 33 -11.60 0.60 18.34
C GLY A 33 -12.85 1.16 17.65
N THR A 34 -13.00 0.92 16.36
CA THR A 34 -14.16 1.35 15.55
C THR A 34 -14.74 0.20 14.75
N THR A 35 -15.95 0.38 14.20
CA THR A 35 -16.61 -0.57 13.28
C THR A 35 -15.85 -0.87 11.99
N GLN A 36 -14.74 -0.20 11.74
CA GLN A 36 -13.87 -0.42 10.58
C GLN A 36 -12.57 -1.16 10.92
N ASN A 37 -12.05 -0.99 12.14
CA ASN A 37 -10.68 -1.40 12.48
C ASN A 37 -10.56 -2.31 13.70
N ASP A 38 -11.60 -2.42 14.54
CA ASP A 38 -11.62 -3.34 15.66
C ASP A 38 -12.35 -4.63 15.25
N PRO A 39 -11.68 -5.79 15.27
CA PRO A 39 -12.29 -7.06 14.89
C PRO A 39 -13.55 -7.45 15.67
N TYR A 40 -13.67 -7.07 16.95
CA TYR A 40 -14.89 -7.34 17.69
C TYR A 40 -16.04 -6.49 17.14
N GLU A 41 -15.82 -5.18 16.96
CA GLU A 41 -16.81 -4.26 16.39
C GLU A 41 -17.20 -4.64 14.96
N VAL A 42 -16.22 -4.98 14.11
CA VAL A 42 -16.45 -5.48 12.74
C VAL A 42 -17.29 -6.75 12.76
N GLY A 43 -16.97 -7.70 13.64
CA GLY A 43 -17.70 -8.95 13.78
C GLY A 43 -19.13 -8.74 14.30
N PHE A 44 -19.30 -7.85 15.29
CA PHE A 44 -20.57 -7.54 15.91
C PHE A 44 -21.52 -6.84 14.94
N TYR A 45 -21.08 -5.74 14.33
CA TYR A 45 -21.89 -4.94 13.40
C TYR A 45 -22.23 -5.66 12.09
N ARG A 46 -21.53 -6.74 11.76
CA ARG A 46 -21.84 -7.61 10.61
C ARG A 46 -22.64 -8.85 10.98
N ASN A 47 -23.16 -8.94 12.20
CA ASN A 47 -23.93 -10.08 12.71
C ASN A 47 -23.17 -11.42 12.68
N LEU A 48 -21.84 -11.36 12.75
CA LEU A 48 -20.97 -12.54 12.67
C LEU A 48 -20.83 -13.24 14.03
N THR A 49 -20.76 -12.45 15.11
CA THR A 49 -20.48 -12.90 16.47
C THR A 49 -21.73 -13.17 17.31
N LEU A 50 -22.92 -12.84 16.78
CA LEU A 50 -24.19 -12.98 17.49
C LEU A 50 -24.53 -14.43 17.82
N GLN A 51 -25.21 -14.64 18.96
CA GLN A 51 -25.71 -15.95 19.37
C GLN A 51 -26.77 -16.48 18.39
N LYS A 52 -26.93 -17.82 18.30
CA LYS A 52 -27.91 -18.43 17.38
C LYS A 52 -29.34 -17.98 17.67
N CYS A 53 -29.72 -17.80 18.93
CA CYS A 53 -31.04 -17.30 19.31
C CYS A 53 -31.31 -15.89 18.76
N CYS A 54 -30.27 -15.11 18.47
CA CYS A 54 -30.43 -13.78 17.90
C CYS A 54 -30.94 -13.80 16.45
N SER A 55 -30.88 -14.91 15.70
CA SER A 55 -31.44 -14.93 14.33
C SER A 55 -32.96 -15.14 14.28
N ASP A 56 -33.54 -15.67 15.36
CA ASP A 56 -34.97 -15.96 15.48
C ASP A 56 -35.46 -15.63 16.90
N CYS A 57 -35.36 -14.34 17.25
CA CYS A 57 -35.67 -13.86 18.59
C CYS A 57 -37.12 -13.40 18.66
N LYS A 58 -38.02 -14.25 19.15
CA LYS A 58 -39.46 -13.95 19.27
C LYS A 58 -39.75 -12.66 20.06
N PHE A 59 -38.92 -12.33 21.05
CA PHE A 59 -39.04 -11.10 21.85
C PHE A 59 -38.73 -9.80 21.08
N SER A 60 -38.26 -9.90 19.82
CA SER A 60 -37.95 -8.73 18.99
C SER A 60 -39.04 -8.41 17.96
N GLU A 61 -40.03 -9.28 17.76
CA GLU A 61 -41.19 -9.00 16.90
C GLU A 61 -42.00 -7.86 17.52
N TYR A 62 -42.47 -6.93 16.68
CA TYR A 62 -43.42 -5.92 17.09
C TYR A 62 -44.86 -6.41 16.82
N PRO A 63 -45.81 -6.21 17.75
CA PRO A 63 -45.64 -5.65 19.09
C PRO A 63 -44.82 -6.59 20.00
N ARG A 64 -43.98 -6.00 20.85
CA ARG A 64 -43.12 -6.77 21.77
C ARG A 64 -43.88 -7.22 23.01
N GLU A 65 -43.39 -8.27 23.66
CA GLU A 65 -44.00 -8.84 24.88
C GLU A 65 -44.06 -7.85 26.07
N GLY A 66 -43.10 -6.93 26.17
CA GLY A 66 -43.08 -5.93 27.24
C GLY A 66 -44.10 -4.82 27.02
N ASP A 67 -44.73 -4.31 28.09
CA ASP A 67 -45.72 -3.23 28.01
C ASP A 67 -45.20 -1.99 27.26
N LEU A 68 -43.94 -1.60 27.54
CA LEU A 68 -43.19 -0.58 26.82
C LEU A 68 -41.83 -1.13 26.41
N SER A 69 -41.36 -0.79 25.21
CA SER A 69 -39.99 -1.07 24.76
C SER A 69 -39.31 0.22 24.33
N ILE A 70 -38.10 0.47 24.86
CA ILE A 70 -37.39 1.75 24.67
C ILE A 70 -36.03 1.48 24.02
N GLY A 71 -35.59 2.36 23.13
CA GLY A 71 -34.25 2.33 22.57
C GLY A 71 -33.84 3.66 21.96
N ASP A 72 -32.61 3.72 21.45
CA ASP A 72 -32.18 4.82 20.57
C ASP A 72 -32.98 4.75 19.25
N PHE A 73 -33.49 5.87 18.74
CA PHE A 73 -34.23 5.92 17.49
C PHE A 73 -33.26 6.00 16.30
N TRP A 74 -32.72 4.85 15.91
CA TRP A 74 -31.83 4.76 14.76
C TRP A 74 -32.58 5.06 13.47
N GLY A 75 -32.12 6.08 12.74
CA GLY A 75 -32.75 6.52 11.49
C GLY A 75 -33.85 7.57 11.65
N ILE A 76 -34.02 8.18 12.83
CA ILE A 76 -35.00 9.27 13.01
C ILE A 76 -34.80 10.41 12.00
N SER A 77 -33.57 10.70 11.57
CA SER A 77 -33.31 11.73 10.57
C SER A 77 -33.86 11.42 9.18
N ASP A 78 -34.10 10.14 8.89
CA ASP A 78 -34.70 9.68 7.63
C ASP A 78 -36.24 9.79 7.67
N ILE A 79 -36.82 9.91 8.87
CA ILE A 79 -38.27 10.01 9.10
C ILE A 79 -38.67 11.46 9.37
N ASP A 80 -38.04 12.10 10.36
CA ASP A 80 -38.24 13.50 10.72
C ASP A 80 -36.95 14.10 11.28
N ARG A 81 -36.19 14.76 10.40
CA ARG A 81 -34.92 15.42 10.74
C ARG A 81 -35.06 16.47 11.86
N LYS A 82 -36.24 17.08 12.04
CA LYS A 82 -36.49 18.08 13.09
C LYS A 82 -36.50 17.47 14.49
N GLN A 83 -36.54 16.14 14.60
CA GLN A 83 -36.50 15.42 15.88
C GLN A 83 -35.09 14.92 16.23
N ASN A 84 -34.06 15.26 15.46
CA ASN A 84 -32.67 14.94 15.77
C ASN A 84 -31.86 16.21 16.04
N ASP A 85 -31.60 16.49 17.31
CA ASP A 85 -30.78 17.62 17.78
C ASP A 85 -29.30 17.25 18.01
N GLY A 86 -28.90 16.02 17.63
CA GLY A 86 -27.56 15.50 17.83
C GLY A 86 -27.22 15.05 19.26
N LYS A 87 -28.13 15.26 20.23
CA LYS A 87 -27.95 14.82 21.63
C LYS A 87 -28.53 13.43 21.89
N GLY A 88 -29.37 12.97 20.99
CA GLY A 88 -29.89 11.60 20.93
C GLY A 88 -31.39 11.55 21.18
N THR A 89 -32.08 10.85 20.28
CA THR A 89 -33.54 10.71 20.30
C THR A 89 -33.90 9.28 20.64
N SER A 90 -34.78 9.07 21.62
CA SER A 90 -35.28 7.75 21.97
C SER A 90 -36.56 7.40 21.19
N ILE A 91 -36.70 6.13 20.83
CA ILE A 91 -37.96 5.55 20.38
C ILE A 91 -38.61 4.78 21.53
N VAL A 92 -39.92 4.93 21.68
CA VAL A 92 -40.73 4.17 22.65
C VAL A 92 -41.83 3.44 21.87
N PHE A 93 -41.78 2.12 21.89
CA PHE A 93 -42.84 1.27 21.38
C PHE A 93 -43.85 1.01 22.51
N VAL A 94 -45.09 1.39 22.27
CA VAL A 94 -46.24 1.07 23.13
C VAL A 94 -46.88 -0.21 22.60
N ASN A 95 -46.65 -1.34 23.27
CA ASN A 95 -46.96 -2.64 22.68
C ASN A 95 -48.37 -3.14 23.03
N ASN A 96 -48.99 -2.62 24.09
CA ASN A 96 -50.31 -3.03 24.54
C ASN A 96 -51.02 -1.92 25.34
N GLN A 97 -52.29 -2.16 25.72
CA GLN A 97 -53.11 -1.20 26.48
C GLN A 97 -52.54 -0.84 27.86
N LYS A 98 -51.76 -1.72 28.49
CA LYS A 98 -51.12 -1.42 29.76
C LYS A 98 -49.95 -0.45 29.55
N GLY A 99 -49.15 -0.67 28.51
CA GLY A 99 -48.12 0.27 28.05
C GLY A 99 -48.69 1.65 27.76
N GLU A 100 -49.83 1.72 27.06
CA GLU A 100 -50.50 2.98 26.74
C GLU A 100 -50.87 3.77 28.00
N ARG A 101 -51.46 3.10 29.00
CA ARG A 101 -51.78 3.70 30.30
C ARG A 101 -50.55 4.22 31.02
N VAL A 102 -49.45 3.43 31.04
CA VAL A 102 -48.20 3.84 31.67
C VAL A 102 -47.60 5.04 30.95
N PHE A 103 -47.48 5.00 29.62
CA PHE A 103 -46.89 6.08 28.83
C PHE A 103 -47.69 7.37 28.95
N SER A 104 -49.02 7.30 28.83
CA SER A 104 -49.92 8.44 29.02
C SER A 104 -49.73 9.13 30.39
N ALA A 105 -49.53 8.34 31.45
CA ALA A 105 -49.31 8.89 32.80
C ALA A 105 -47.99 9.65 32.95
N ILE A 106 -46.96 9.30 32.16
CA ILE A 106 -45.63 9.92 32.22
C ILE A 106 -45.36 10.90 31.07
N GLN A 107 -46.21 10.94 30.04
CA GLN A 107 -45.99 11.69 28.80
C GLN A 107 -45.67 13.17 29.05
N LYS A 108 -46.36 13.80 30.02
CA LYS A 108 -46.17 15.21 30.40
C LYS A 108 -44.80 15.51 31.01
N ARG A 109 -44.01 14.50 31.38
CA ARG A 109 -42.65 14.68 31.93
C ARG A 109 -41.57 14.78 30.86
N PHE A 110 -41.88 14.44 29.61
CA PHE A 110 -40.92 14.53 28.51
C PHE A 110 -40.93 15.92 27.89
N TYR A 111 -39.76 16.42 27.53
CA TYR A 111 -39.61 17.74 26.89
C TYR A 111 -40.38 17.84 25.55
N LYS A 112 -40.39 16.75 24.78
CA LYS A 112 -41.12 16.65 23.52
C LYS A 112 -41.46 15.18 23.26
N THR A 113 -42.68 14.92 22.79
CA THR A 113 -43.11 13.60 22.32
C THR A 113 -43.85 13.75 21.00
N GLN A 114 -43.57 12.86 20.05
CA GLN A 114 -44.27 12.79 18.77
C GLN A 114 -44.70 11.34 18.54
N SER A 115 -45.98 11.14 18.22
CA SER A 115 -46.51 9.81 17.90
C SER A 115 -46.44 9.54 16.40
N TYR A 116 -46.14 8.30 16.04
CA TYR A 116 -46.08 7.81 14.68
C TYR A 116 -46.77 6.44 14.61
N PRO A 117 -47.77 6.23 13.73
CA PRO A 117 -48.36 4.92 13.51
C PRO A 117 -47.31 3.93 12.99
N PHE A 118 -47.20 2.77 13.62
CA PHE A 118 -46.20 1.76 13.21
C PHE A 118 -46.40 1.31 11.76
N GLN A 119 -47.64 1.26 11.27
CA GLN A 119 -47.94 0.90 9.88
C GLN A 119 -47.29 1.87 8.87
N GLU A 120 -47.09 3.14 9.23
CA GLU A 120 -46.55 4.17 8.34
C GLU A 120 -45.02 4.20 8.32
N ILE A 121 -44.39 3.94 9.48
CA ILE A 121 -42.94 4.08 9.65
C ILE A 121 -42.21 2.76 9.89
N GLY A 122 -42.92 1.67 10.14
CA GLY A 122 -42.35 0.38 10.55
C GLY A 122 -41.28 -0.15 9.60
N GLY A 123 -41.50 -0.04 8.29
CA GLY A 123 -40.51 -0.42 7.27
C GLY A 123 -39.30 0.54 7.14
N LYS A 124 -39.34 1.70 7.79
CA LYS A 124 -38.27 2.73 7.78
C LYS A 124 -37.48 2.74 9.09
N ILE A 125 -37.97 2.09 10.14
CA ILE A 125 -37.28 2.00 11.43
C ILE A 125 -36.06 1.10 11.29
N LYS A 126 -34.87 1.58 11.68
CA LYS A 126 -33.64 0.78 11.63
C LYS A 126 -33.46 -0.11 12.86
N ASN A 127 -34.22 0.13 13.93
CA ASN A 127 -34.30 -0.77 15.07
C ASN A 127 -34.91 -2.11 14.63
N ARG A 128 -34.42 -3.21 15.21
CA ARG A 128 -35.02 -4.52 14.97
C ARG A 128 -36.43 -4.57 15.53
N VAL A 129 -37.41 -4.81 14.67
CA VAL A 129 -38.83 -4.94 15.02
C VAL A 129 -39.44 -6.25 14.51
N HIS A 130 -38.59 -7.19 14.09
CA HIS A 130 -38.98 -8.52 13.61
C HIS A 130 -38.18 -9.62 14.31
N ALA A 131 -38.81 -10.77 14.52
CA ALA A 131 -38.23 -11.95 15.14
C ALA A 131 -37.14 -12.56 14.26
N LYS A 132 -37.42 -12.71 12.96
CA LYS A 132 -36.44 -13.24 12.00
C LYS A 132 -35.45 -12.16 11.59
N TYR A 133 -34.18 -12.44 11.81
CA TYR A 133 -33.09 -11.58 11.38
C TYR A 133 -31.94 -12.44 10.86
N PRO A 134 -31.66 -12.43 9.55
CA PRO A 134 -30.75 -13.41 8.95
C PRO A 134 -29.34 -13.26 9.54
N PRO A 135 -28.71 -14.36 9.99
CA PRO A 135 -27.32 -14.32 10.43
C PRO A 135 -26.41 -14.01 9.24
N ASN A 136 -25.19 -13.57 9.52
CA ASN A 136 -24.18 -13.46 8.47
C ASN A 136 -23.95 -14.83 7.81
N ILE A 137 -23.94 -14.89 6.47
CA ILE A 137 -23.61 -16.07 5.67
C ILE A 137 -22.31 -16.76 6.13
N LYS A 138 -21.33 -15.99 6.61
CA LYS A 138 -20.02 -16.51 7.04
C LYS A 138 -19.95 -16.87 8.53
N ARG A 139 -21.07 -16.83 9.26
CA ARG A 139 -21.12 -17.11 10.71
C ARG A 139 -20.60 -18.50 11.06
N GLU A 140 -20.94 -19.52 10.28
CA GLU A 140 -20.46 -20.88 10.53
C GLU A 140 -18.94 -20.96 10.41
N LYS A 141 -18.37 -20.35 9.37
CA LYS A 141 -16.92 -20.18 9.23
C LYS A 141 -16.32 -19.49 10.46
N PHE A 142 -16.90 -18.39 10.92
CA PHE A 142 -16.42 -17.70 12.14
C PHE A 142 -16.35 -18.61 13.36
N PHE A 143 -17.42 -19.37 13.65
CA PHE A 143 -17.40 -20.26 14.82
C PHE A 143 -16.47 -21.47 14.64
N GLN A 144 -16.22 -21.93 13.41
CA GLN A 144 -15.17 -22.91 13.11
C GLN A 144 -13.78 -22.33 13.41
N GLU A 145 -13.50 -21.11 12.91
CA GLU A 145 -12.22 -20.44 13.13
C GLU A 145 -12.00 -20.06 14.60
N LEU A 146 -13.07 -19.72 15.32
CA LEU A 146 -13.06 -19.46 16.77
C LEU A 146 -12.74 -20.72 17.57
N LYS A 147 -13.33 -21.87 17.22
CA LYS A 147 -13.00 -23.16 17.84
C LYS A 147 -11.55 -23.56 17.61
N LYS A 148 -11.00 -23.30 16.42
CA LYS A 148 -9.60 -23.62 16.09
C LYS A 148 -8.61 -22.74 16.84
N ARG A 149 -8.89 -21.43 16.96
CA ARG A 149 -7.90 -20.44 17.44
C ARG A 149 -8.10 -19.97 18.87
N HIS A 150 -9.27 -20.24 19.46
CA HIS A 150 -9.65 -19.74 20.79
C HIS A 150 -9.48 -18.21 20.94
N ASN A 151 -9.67 -17.46 19.85
CA ASN A 151 -9.48 -16.00 19.83
C ASN A 151 -10.48 -15.33 18.88
N VAL A 152 -11.33 -14.44 19.41
CA VAL A 152 -12.39 -13.75 18.65
C VAL A 152 -11.80 -12.84 17.57
N TYR A 153 -10.73 -12.10 17.88
CA TYR A 153 -10.13 -11.14 16.94
C TYR A 153 -9.60 -11.86 15.69
N GLN A 154 -8.88 -12.96 15.88
CA GLN A 154 -8.33 -13.75 14.78
C GLN A 154 -9.43 -14.47 14.01
N ALA A 155 -10.42 -15.03 14.70
CA ALA A 155 -11.55 -15.68 14.04
C ALA A 155 -12.34 -14.74 13.13
N VAL A 156 -12.53 -13.47 13.53
CA VAL A 156 -13.17 -12.46 12.66
C VAL A 156 -12.30 -12.13 11.45
N LYS A 157 -11.00 -11.88 11.64
CA LYS A 157 -10.06 -11.55 10.54
C LYS A 157 -10.03 -12.62 9.45
N GLU A 158 -10.00 -13.88 9.85
CA GLU A 158 -9.94 -15.04 8.95
C GLU A 158 -11.26 -15.30 8.22
N THR A 159 -12.36 -14.92 8.86
CA THR A 159 -13.69 -15.04 8.28
C THR A 159 -13.99 -13.92 7.29
N LEU A 160 -13.46 -12.72 7.54
CA LEU A 160 -13.68 -11.51 6.75
C LEU A 160 -12.35 -10.88 6.25
N PRO A 161 -11.57 -11.57 5.41
CA PRO A 161 -10.25 -11.09 4.98
C PRO A 161 -10.30 -9.78 4.17
N ASN A 162 -11.43 -9.49 3.51
CA ASN A 162 -11.64 -8.28 2.69
C ASN A 162 -12.57 -7.26 3.38
N GLY A 163 -13.06 -7.55 4.60
CA GLY A 163 -14.01 -6.71 5.31
C GLY A 163 -13.39 -5.58 6.12
N ILE A 164 -12.07 -5.59 6.23
CA ILE A 164 -11.28 -4.63 6.98
C ILE A 164 -10.56 -3.78 5.93
N GLU A 165 -11.27 -2.80 5.34
CA GLU A 165 -10.62 -1.73 4.57
C GLU A 165 -9.88 -0.81 5.53
N GLN A 166 -8.75 -1.32 5.98
CA GLN A 166 -7.50 -0.68 6.41
C GLN A 166 -6.74 -1.79 7.12
N LYS A 167 -5.85 -2.45 6.37
CA LYS A 167 -4.79 -3.29 6.92
C LYS A 167 -3.97 -2.46 7.90
N LYS A 168 -4.33 -2.48 9.18
CA LYS A 168 -3.47 -2.06 10.28
C LYS A 168 -3.16 -3.27 11.16
N ILE A 169 -1.93 -3.73 10.94
CA ILE A 169 -0.96 -4.32 11.87
C ILE A 169 -1.57 -5.15 13.00
N VAL A 170 -1.35 -6.46 12.88
CA VAL A 170 -1.65 -7.44 13.92
C VAL A 170 -0.88 -7.09 15.21
N SER A 171 -1.61 -7.05 16.31
CA SER A 171 -1.19 -7.07 17.72
C SER A 171 -0.58 -5.79 18.30
N GLY A 172 -0.92 -5.47 19.55
CA GLY A 172 -0.25 -4.46 20.39
C GLY A 172 1.21 -4.81 20.74
N LYS A 173 1.89 -5.60 19.89
CA LYS A 173 3.32 -5.87 19.98
C LYS A 173 4.04 -4.64 19.44
N ILE A 174 4.72 -3.92 20.33
CA ILE A 174 5.67 -2.88 19.96
C ILE A 174 7.01 -3.57 19.71
N PHE A 175 7.48 -3.50 18.47
CA PHE A 175 8.81 -3.96 18.09
C PHE A 175 9.87 -2.96 18.53
N ASP A 176 10.99 -3.46 19.01
CA ASP A 176 12.15 -2.62 19.29
C ASP A 176 12.68 -2.04 17.99
N VAL A 177 12.84 -2.89 16.95
CA VAL A 177 13.39 -2.48 15.66
C VAL A 177 12.39 -2.75 14.54
N GLY A 178 12.02 -1.71 13.78
CA GLY A 178 11.46 -1.86 12.45
C GLY A 178 12.59 -2.01 11.43
N LEU A 179 12.79 -3.21 10.89
CA LEU A 179 13.81 -3.47 9.88
C LEU A 179 13.23 -3.19 8.49
N VAL A 180 13.55 -2.02 7.96
CA VAL A 180 13.12 -1.52 6.66
C VAL A 180 14.02 -2.09 5.57
N SER A 181 13.48 -2.96 4.73
CA SER A 181 14.26 -3.63 3.69
C SER A 181 13.43 -4.10 2.51
N ASN A 182 14.11 -4.48 1.42
CA ASN A 182 13.48 -5.04 0.23
C ASN A 182 13.44 -6.58 0.26
N TYR A 183 13.12 -7.18 1.40
CA TYR A 183 13.16 -8.65 1.61
C TYR A 183 12.14 -9.46 0.79
N LEU A 184 11.23 -8.78 0.08
CA LEU A 184 10.25 -9.38 -0.83
C LEU A 184 10.74 -9.43 -2.29
N ALA A 185 11.92 -8.87 -2.57
CA ALA A 185 12.53 -8.94 -3.89
C ALA A 185 13.03 -10.35 -4.19
N VAL A 186 12.81 -10.80 -5.43
CA VAL A 186 13.28 -12.09 -5.93
C VAL A 186 14.75 -11.93 -6.35
N ASN A 187 15.65 -11.95 -5.36
CA ASN A 187 17.10 -11.84 -5.55
C ASN A 187 17.79 -12.64 -4.44
N PHE A 188 18.62 -13.62 -4.78
CA PHE A 188 19.26 -14.48 -3.77
C PHE A 188 20.18 -13.73 -2.81
N GLY A 189 21.08 -12.89 -3.36
CA GLY A 189 22.01 -12.11 -2.55
C GLY A 189 21.30 -11.14 -1.61
N GLY A 190 20.33 -10.39 -2.14
CA GLY A 190 19.48 -9.50 -1.35
C GLY A 190 18.68 -10.25 -0.28
N SER A 191 18.11 -11.40 -0.63
CA SER A 191 17.30 -12.22 0.27
C SER A 191 18.09 -12.67 1.51
N LEU A 192 19.29 -13.20 1.31
CA LEU A 192 20.15 -13.63 2.41
C LEU A 192 20.74 -12.47 3.20
N THR A 193 21.00 -11.35 2.56
CA THR A 193 21.44 -10.12 3.23
C THR A 193 20.43 -9.62 4.25
N GLN A 194 19.14 -9.54 3.86
CA GLN A 194 18.09 -9.11 4.77
C GLN A 194 17.84 -10.12 5.88
N TYR A 195 17.88 -11.42 5.55
CA TYR A 195 17.72 -12.48 6.54
C TYR A 195 18.86 -12.48 7.56
N ALA A 196 20.10 -12.28 7.12
CA ALA A 196 21.28 -12.19 7.96
C ALA A 196 21.19 -11.04 8.97
N LEU A 197 20.75 -9.86 8.51
CA LEU A 197 20.56 -8.71 9.39
C LEU A 197 19.43 -8.94 10.40
N TYR A 198 18.30 -9.51 9.96
CA TYR A 198 17.18 -9.90 10.82
C TYR A 198 17.63 -10.86 11.94
N ARG A 199 18.34 -11.94 11.59
CA ARG A 199 18.85 -12.91 12.58
C ARG A 199 19.89 -12.30 13.51
N THR A 200 20.77 -11.43 12.99
CA THR A 200 21.78 -10.73 13.79
C THR A 200 21.14 -9.85 14.85
N ILE A 201 20.15 -9.01 14.48
CA ILE A 201 19.47 -8.12 15.42
C ILE A 201 18.66 -8.91 16.45
N LYS A 202 18.00 -10.01 16.06
CA LYS A 202 17.31 -10.89 17.01
C LYS A 202 18.26 -11.57 17.98
N LYS A 203 19.44 -12.02 17.52
CA LYS A 203 20.48 -12.59 18.38
C LYS A 203 21.00 -11.56 19.41
N MET A 204 20.98 -10.26 19.08
CA MET A 204 21.29 -9.18 20.03
C MET A 204 20.20 -8.93 21.09
N GLY A 205 19.06 -9.64 21.03
CA GLY A 205 17.98 -9.57 22.02
C GLY A 205 16.85 -8.59 21.68
N TYR A 206 16.81 -8.04 20.46
CA TYR A 206 15.77 -7.10 20.04
C TYR A 206 14.62 -7.83 19.32
N SER A 207 13.38 -7.39 19.58
CA SER A 207 12.24 -7.76 18.73
C SER A 207 12.28 -7.00 17.40
N VAL A 208 12.02 -7.70 16.29
CA VAL A 208 12.16 -7.14 14.93
C VAL A 208 10.84 -7.24 14.16
N GLY A 209 10.38 -6.11 13.63
CA GLY A 209 9.29 -6.06 12.66
C GLY A 209 9.85 -5.80 11.27
N MET A 210 9.72 -6.75 10.36
CA MET A 210 10.13 -6.65 8.96
C MET A 210 9.20 -5.71 8.20
N ILE A 211 9.74 -4.61 7.68
CA ILE A 211 9.01 -3.58 6.94
C ILE A 211 9.45 -3.63 5.47
N GLY A 212 8.52 -3.99 4.59
CA GLY A 212 8.74 -4.02 3.14
C GLY A 212 8.41 -2.68 2.47
N ARG A 213 8.74 -2.59 1.18
CA ARG A 213 8.35 -1.45 0.33
C ARG A 213 6.82 -1.29 0.21
N PRO A 214 6.26 -0.06 0.12
CA PRO A 214 4.83 0.18 -0.03
C PRO A 214 4.27 -0.33 -1.37
N LEU A 215 2.95 -0.44 -1.52
CA LEU A 215 2.29 -0.91 -2.75
C LEU A 215 2.47 0.05 -3.93
N SER A 216 2.67 1.34 -3.65
CA SER A 216 3.01 2.41 -4.59
C SER A 216 4.36 2.21 -5.29
N SER A 217 5.26 1.42 -4.71
CA SER A 217 6.55 1.10 -5.34
C SER A 217 6.37 0.34 -6.64
N TRP A 218 7.27 0.59 -7.60
CA TRP A 218 7.31 -0.10 -8.87
C TRP A 218 7.54 -1.61 -8.70
N GLY A 219 6.76 -2.40 -9.46
CA GLY A 219 6.83 -3.85 -9.53
C GLY A 219 6.00 -4.58 -8.46
N LYS A 220 5.51 -5.77 -8.81
CA LYS A 220 4.69 -6.62 -7.92
C LYS A 220 5.59 -7.47 -7.00
N ALA A 221 5.85 -7.00 -5.78
CA ALA A 221 6.52 -7.80 -4.76
C ALA A 221 5.65 -8.00 -3.52
N ASP A 222 5.07 -9.17 -3.35
CA ASP A 222 4.25 -9.51 -2.18
C ASP A 222 4.89 -10.66 -1.38
N HIS A 223 4.25 -11.04 -0.26
CA HIS A 223 4.73 -12.16 0.56
C HIS A 223 4.75 -13.49 -0.19
N ALA A 224 3.98 -13.65 -1.27
CA ALA A 224 4.06 -14.86 -2.10
C ALA A 224 5.38 -14.94 -2.87
N ASN A 225 6.15 -13.86 -3.00
CA ASN A 225 7.52 -13.96 -3.52
C ASN A 225 8.48 -14.70 -2.58
N LEU A 226 8.19 -14.77 -1.29
CA LEU A 226 9.03 -15.54 -0.36
C LEU A 226 9.01 -17.03 -0.71
N SER A 227 7.86 -17.58 -1.10
CA SER A 227 7.76 -18.98 -1.53
C SER A 227 8.40 -19.24 -2.90
N LYS A 228 8.64 -18.18 -3.69
CA LYS A 228 9.52 -18.29 -4.85
C LYS A 228 10.95 -18.49 -4.34
N MET A 229 11.48 -17.57 -3.55
CA MET A 229 12.89 -17.56 -3.14
C MET A 229 13.30 -18.70 -2.20
N TYR A 230 12.42 -19.08 -1.29
CA TYR A 230 12.70 -20.04 -0.22
C TYR A 230 11.83 -21.30 -0.37
N LEU A 231 12.34 -22.44 0.08
CA LEU A 231 11.54 -23.65 0.27
C LEU A 231 10.49 -23.40 1.36
N GLU A 232 10.89 -22.72 2.44
CA GLU A 232 10.03 -22.33 3.55
C GLU A 232 10.32 -20.87 3.95
N CYS A 233 9.30 -20.10 4.32
CA CYS A 233 9.51 -18.74 4.80
C CYS A 233 10.49 -18.74 5.99
N PRO A 234 11.64 -18.05 5.91
CA PRO A 234 12.66 -18.12 6.97
C PRO A 234 12.39 -17.14 8.11
N TYR A 235 11.38 -16.27 7.96
CA TYR A 235 10.97 -15.26 8.94
C TYR A 235 9.80 -15.76 9.78
N ASP A 236 9.74 -15.31 11.04
CA ASP A 236 8.59 -15.59 11.91
C ASP A 236 7.38 -14.80 11.42
N GLU A 237 6.22 -15.45 11.30
CA GLU A 237 5.01 -14.82 10.75
C GLU A 237 4.61 -13.55 11.53
N ILE A 238 4.76 -13.58 12.86
CA ILE A 238 4.48 -12.43 13.73
C ILE A 238 5.41 -11.24 13.50
N ASP A 239 6.60 -11.46 12.93
CA ASP A 239 7.58 -10.42 12.67
C ASP A 239 7.38 -9.80 11.27
N LEU A 240 6.49 -10.34 10.42
CA LEU A 240 6.16 -9.79 9.11
C LEU A 240 5.08 -8.69 9.22
N LEU A 241 5.48 -7.42 9.12
CA LEU A 241 4.53 -6.31 9.14
C LEU A 241 3.78 -6.19 7.80
N PRO A 242 2.51 -5.76 7.80
CA PRO A 242 1.75 -5.59 6.57
C PRO A 242 2.34 -4.48 5.70
N ARG A 243 2.30 -4.69 4.38
CA ARG A 243 2.64 -3.65 3.41
C ARG A 243 1.61 -2.52 3.45
N MET A 244 2.11 -1.29 3.41
CA MET A 244 1.33 -0.06 3.35
C MET A 244 1.05 0.32 1.90
N ASN A 245 -0.03 1.07 1.61
CA ASN A 245 -0.35 1.38 0.21
C ASN A 245 0.64 2.39 -0.35
N THR A 246 0.94 3.44 0.39
CA THR A 246 1.87 4.51 0.00
C THR A 246 3.01 4.69 1.00
N ARG A 247 4.05 5.44 0.62
CA ARG A 247 5.07 5.92 1.56
C ARG A 247 4.46 6.70 2.73
N GLU A 248 3.43 7.50 2.51
CA GLU A 248 2.76 8.28 3.54
C GLU A 248 2.03 7.37 4.55
N ASP A 249 1.37 6.30 4.09
CA ASP A 249 0.73 5.32 4.96
C ASP A 249 1.72 4.61 5.93
N MET A 250 3.01 4.58 5.58
CA MET A 250 4.08 4.03 6.44
C MET A 250 4.24 4.79 7.75
N GLU A 251 3.71 6.02 7.87
CA GLU A 251 3.68 6.75 9.14
C GLU A 251 3.03 5.97 10.28
N ALA A 252 2.09 5.07 9.98
CA ALA A 252 1.46 4.20 10.97
C ALA A 252 2.49 3.31 11.71
N LEU A 253 3.62 2.99 11.08
CA LEU A 253 4.68 2.15 11.64
C LEU A 253 5.39 2.83 12.83
N ASN A 254 5.31 4.16 12.96
CA ASN A 254 5.80 4.87 14.13
C ASN A 254 5.12 4.44 15.44
N ASN A 255 3.92 3.85 15.37
CA ASN A 255 3.19 3.41 16.56
C ASN A 255 3.55 1.99 17.00
N VAL A 256 4.20 1.21 16.13
CA VAL A 256 4.51 -0.21 16.40
C VAL A 256 6.01 -0.52 16.39
N CYS A 257 6.86 0.44 16.01
CA CYS A 257 8.32 0.30 16.07
C CYS A 257 8.92 1.41 16.94
N ARG A 258 9.83 1.05 17.86
CA ARG A 258 10.55 2.04 18.70
C ARG A 258 11.62 2.78 17.90
N GLN A 259 12.30 2.08 17.00
CA GLN A 259 13.32 2.62 16.11
C GLN A 259 13.30 1.93 14.74
N PHE A 260 13.99 2.51 13.77
CA PHE A 260 14.05 2.01 12.39
C PHE A 260 15.50 1.77 11.96
N VAL A 261 15.73 0.59 11.39
CA VAL A 261 16.99 0.25 10.74
C VAL A 261 16.69 0.00 9.26
N VAL A 262 17.31 0.75 8.37
CA VAL A 262 17.34 0.40 6.94
C VAL A 262 18.43 -0.65 6.74
N GLY A 263 18.03 -1.77 6.15
CA GLY A 263 18.94 -2.86 5.82
C GLY A 263 19.87 -2.55 4.65
N SER A 264 20.83 -3.43 4.44
CA SER A 264 21.80 -3.39 3.33
C SER A 264 21.10 -3.57 1.96
N ASP A 265 21.90 -3.72 0.91
CA ASP A 265 21.55 -3.76 -0.52
C ASP A 265 21.57 -2.37 -1.21
N GLN A 266 21.34 -2.35 -2.52
CA GLN A 266 21.45 -1.16 -3.37
C GLN A 266 20.29 -0.16 -3.20
N LEU A 267 19.66 -0.08 -2.02
CA LEU A 267 18.45 0.72 -1.79
C LEU A 267 18.66 2.23 -1.94
N PHE A 268 19.92 2.69 -1.93
CA PHE A 268 20.31 4.08 -2.15
C PHE A 268 20.89 4.32 -3.56
N GLN A 269 20.85 3.33 -4.46
CA GLN A 269 21.10 3.57 -5.89
C GLN A 269 19.93 4.39 -6.44
N TYR A 270 20.21 5.52 -7.10
CA TYR A 270 19.21 6.55 -7.43
C TYR A 270 17.95 6.02 -8.13
N THR A 271 18.11 5.20 -9.17
CA THR A 271 16.98 4.63 -9.92
C THR A 271 16.13 3.72 -9.03
N LEU A 272 16.77 2.80 -8.30
CA LEU A 272 16.09 1.88 -7.41
C LEU A 272 15.44 2.61 -6.23
N TYR A 273 16.12 3.61 -5.66
CA TYR A 273 15.58 4.46 -4.60
C TYR A 273 14.26 5.11 -5.03
N ARG A 274 14.22 5.70 -6.23
CA ARG A 274 13.01 6.30 -6.80
C ARG A 274 11.93 5.26 -7.12
N ASP A 275 12.30 4.17 -7.78
CA ASP A 275 11.38 3.11 -8.19
C ASP A 275 10.75 2.40 -6.97
N LEU A 276 11.43 2.38 -5.82
CA LEU A 276 10.91 1.86 -4.57
C LEU A 276 10.12 2.91 -3.76
N ASP A 277 9.64 3.97 -4.39
CA ASP A 277 8.90 5.06 -3.73
C ASP A 277 9.69 5.73 -2.60
N LYS A 278 11.01 5.81 -2.75
CA LYS A 278 11.92 6.48 -1.81
C LYS A 278 11.73 6.03 -0.35
N PHE A 279 11.22 4.82 -0.11
CA PHE A 279 10.73 4.40 1.20
C PHE A 279 11.85 4.31 2.25
N VAL A 280 13.09 4.09 1.80
CA VAL A 280 14.29 4.13 2.65
C VAL A 280 14.77 5.55 2.97
N SER A 281 14.12 6.60 2.48
CA SER A 281 14.34 7.96 3.01
C SER A 281 13.96 8.05 4.49
N LEU A 282 13.05 7.19 4.95
CA LEU A 282 12.39 7.29 6.24
C LEU A 282 11.72 8.66 6.47
N SER A 283 11.31 9.36 5.41
CA SER A 283 10.56 10.63 5.47
C SER A 283 9.20 10.52 6.17
N TRP A 284 8.70 9.30 6.30
CA TRP A 284 7.50 8.89 7.03
C TRP A 284 7.77 8.57 8.51
N ALA A 285 9.02 8.36 8.91
CA ALA A 285 9.38 8.11 10.30
C ALA A 285 9.62 9.44 11.03
N LYS A 286 8.97 9.61 12.19
CA LYS A 286 9.10 10.82 13.03
C LYS A 286 10.54 11.04 13.43
N ASP A 287 10.98 12.28 13.53
CA ASP A 287 12.36 12.58 13.91
C ASP A 287 12.70 12.15 15.32
N ARG A 288 11.74 11.97 16.24
CA ARG A 288 12.01 11.33 17.53
C ARG A 288 12.40 9.84 17.48
N LYS A 289 12.17 9.17 16.35
CA LYS A 289 12.52 7.76 16.17
C LYS A 289 13.98 7.68 15.76
N LYS A 290 14.73 6.75 16.37
CA LYS A 290 16.10 6.46 15.96
C LYS A 290 16.07 5.88 14.55
N LYS A 291 16.89 6.43 13.65
CA LYS A 291 17.02 6.06 12.24
C LYS A 291 18.46 5.62 11.99
N ILE A 292 18.66 4.37 11.60
CA ILE A 292 19.99 3.79 11.36
C ILE A 292 20.01 3.19 9.96
N ALA A 293 21.07 3.44 9.19
CA ALA A 293 21.34 2.68 7.98
C ALA A 293 22.50 1.71 8.25
N TYR A 294 22.27 0.41 8.05
CA TYR A 294 23.31 -0.60 8.19
C TYR A 294 23.77 -1.11 6.81
N ALA A 295 25.05 -0.92 6.50
CA ALA A 295 25.69 -1.35 5.25
C ALA A 295 24.92 -0.89 3.99
N ALA A 296 24.48 0.36 3.98
CA ALA A 296 23.86 0.99 2.82
C ALA A 296 24.79 0.93 1.60
N SER A 297 24.19 0.86 0.41
CA SER A 297 24.96 0.74 -0.83
C SER A 297 24.35 1.58 -1.94
N PHE A 298 25.18 2.38 -2.59
CA PHE A 298 24.80 3.22 -3.74
C PHE A 298 24.98 2.48 -5.08
N GLY A 299 25.54 1.28 -5.04
CA GLY A 299 25.72 0.38 -6.18
C GLY A 299 26.84 0.77 -7.16
N HIS A 300 27.27 2.04 -7.14
CA HIS A 300 28.29 2.58 -8.04
C HIS A 300 29.19 3.59 -7.32
N GLY A 301 30.42 3.74 -7.82
CA GLY A 301 31.39 4.73 -7.32
C GLY A 301 31.07 6.19 -7.69
N LYS A 302 29.87 6.46 -8.20
CA LYS A 302 29.36 7.79 -8.60
C LYS A 302 27.87 7.86 -8.31
N ILE A 303 27.39 9.05 -7.95
CA ILE A 303 25.97 9.36 -7.79
C ILE A 303 25.52 10.22 -8.97
N TRP A 304 24.35 9.91 -9.51
CA TRP A 304 23.67 10.67 -10.56
C TRP A 304 22.17 10.69 -10.26
N GLY A 305 21.46 11.66 -10.82
CA GLY A 305 20.02 11.80 -10.64
C GLY A 305 19.56 13.24 -10.88
N ASP A 306 18.26 13.43 -10.81
CA ASP A 306 17.65 14.75 -10.81
C ASP A 306 18.12 15.57 -9.60
N VAL A 307 18.33 16.87 -9.79
CA VAL A 307 18.95 17.75 -8.77
C VAL A 307 18.03 17.90 -7.56
N ASP A 308 16.72 18.06 -7.78
CA ASP A 308 15.76 18.24 -6.69
C ASP A 308 15.58 16.94 -5.91
N GLU A 309 15.56 15.79 -6.60
CA GLU A 309 15.48 14.49 -5.94
C GLU A 309 16.75 14.14 -5.16
N LEU A 310 17.94 14.52 -5.65
CA LEU A 310 19.19 14.34 -4.92
C LEU A 310 19.27 15.27 -3.71
N ALA A 311 18.74 16.49 -3.81
CA ALA A 311 18.62 17.40 -2.67
C ALA A 311 17.66 16.83 -1.60
N GLU A 312 16.51 16.29 -2.01
CA GLU A 312 15.56 15.59 -1.13
C GLU A 312 16.24 14.39 -0.44
N MET A 313 16.98 13.57 -1.21
CA MET A 313 17.74 12.45 -0.68
C MET A 313 18.74 12.92 0.38
N GLY A 314 19.57 13.93 0.07
CA GLY A 314 20.52 14.52 1.01
C GLY A 314 19.88 15.02 2.31
N TYR A 315 18.74 15.71 2.20
CA TYR A 315 17.98 16.19 3.34
C TYR A 315 17.57 15.06 4.29
N PHE A 316 17.04 13.94 3.76
CA PHE A 316 16.63 12.81 4.59
C PHE A 316 17.81 11.95 5.06
N LEU A 317 18.89 11.86 4.28
CA LEU A 317 20.13 11.21 4.69
C LEU A 317 20.73 11.88 5.94
N HIS A 318 20.68 13.21 6.04
CA HIS A 318 21.08 13.95 7.25
C HIS A 318 20.23 13.66 8.48
N LYS A 319 19.00 13.14 8.31
CA LYS A 319 18.12 12.78 9.43
C LYS A 319 18.41 11.39 10.00
N TYR A 320 19.30 10.62 9.38
CA TYR A 320 19.82 9.39 9.98
C TYR A 320 20.68 9.72 11.18
N ASP A 321 20.45 9.03 12.29
CA ASP A 321 21.26 9.18 13.50
C ASP A 321 22.58 8.41 13.42
N ALA A 322 22.63 7.41 12.54
CA ALA A 322 23.84 6.68 12.21
C ALA A 322 23.74 6.12 10.79
N PHE A 323 24.82 6.23 10.03
CA PHE A 323 24.89 5.76 8.67
C PHE A 323 26.15 4.91 8.51
N SER A 324 26.00 3.74 7.89
CA SER A 324 27.14 2.91 7.51
C SER A 324 26.94 2.43 6.09
N VAL A 325 28.05 2.20 5.40
CA VAL A 325 28.09 1.78 4.01
C VAL A 325 28.86 0.49 3.85
N ARG A 326 28.49 -0.28 2.83
CA ARG A 326 29.13 -1.56 2.51
C ARG A 326 30.41 -1.40 1.70
N GLU A 327 30.48 -0.34 0.89
CA GLU A 327 31.63 -0.06 0.04
C GLU A 327 32.56 0.99 0.65
N LYS A 328 33.86 0.75 0.56
CA LYS A 328 34.89 1.65 1.09
C LYS A 328 34.84 3.02 0.41
N ASP A 329 34.62 3.05 -0.90
CA ASP A 329 34.48 4.28 -1.70
C ASP A 329 33.18 5.05 -1.41
N ALA A 330 32.13 4.36 -0.95
CA ALA A 330 30.86 5.00 -0.59
C ALA A 330 30.98 5.94 0.62
N VAL A 331 31.97 5.76 1.49
CA VAL A 331 32.26 6.69 2.60
C VAL A 331 32.53 8.10 2.05
N ALA A 332 33.41 8.20 1.05
CA ALA A 332 33.74 9.47 0.41
C ALA A 332 32.58 10.02 -0.44
N LEU A 333 31.71 9.16 -0.97
CA LEU A 333 30.50 9.59 -1.68
C LEU A 333 29.50 10.25 -0.72
N CYS A 334 29.19 9.61 0.41
CA CYS A 334 28.32 10.16 1.45
C CYS A 334 28.78 11.54 1.90
N LYS A 335 30.09 11.68 2.19
CA LYS A 335 30.66 12.94 2.65
C LYS A 335 30.61 14.04 1.60
N ARG A 336 30.97 13.75 0.35
CA ARG A 336 31.05 14.76 -0.71
C ARG A 336 29.70 15.19 -1.26
N HIS A 337 28.76 14.27 -1.43
CA HIS A 337 27.47 14.57 -2.06
C HIS A 337 26.38 14.98 -1.07
N PHE A 338 26.43 14.46 0.15
CA PHE A 338 25.34 14.64 1.12
C PHE A 338 25.84 15.11 2.49
N ALA A 339 27.12 15.44 2.65
CA ALA A 339 27.72 15.83 3.94
C ALA A 339 27.40 14.86 5.11
N VAL A 340 27.18 13.57 4.80
CA VAL A 340 26.92 12.53 5.79
C VAL A 340 28.21 11.77 6.11
N ASP A 341 28.52 11.66 7.40
CA ASP A 341 29.59 10.79 7.89
C ASP A 341 29.09 9.35 7.97
N ALA A 342 29.75 8.45 7.22
CA ALA A 342 29.38 7.04 7.14
C ALA A 342 30.54 6.14 7.60
N GLU A 343 30.21 5.10 8.36
CA GLU A 343 31.17 4.05 8.75
C GLU A 343 31.24 2.96 7.67
N TRP A 344 32.45 2.50 7.31
CA TRP A 344 32.60 1.33 6.45
C TRP A 344 32.46 0.04 7.25
N VAL A 345 31.46 -0.78 6.91
CA VAL A 345 31.12 -2.02 7.61
C VAL A 345 30.99 -3.19 6.63
N LEU A 346 31.13 -4.42 7.16
CA LEU A 346 30.85 -5.63 6.41
C LEU A 346 29.36 -5.75 6.07
N ASP A 347 29.08 -6.41 4.93
CA ASP A 347 27.74 -6.84 4.60
C ASP A 347 27.13 -7.71 5.72
N PRO A 348 25.82 -7.58 6.03
CA PRO A 348 25.16 -8.40 7.04
C PRO A 348 25.39 -9.90 6.92
N VAL A 349 25.66 -10.44 5.73
CA VAL A 349 25.93 -11.88 5.58
C VAL A 349 27.13 -12.36 6.39
N PHE A 350 28.11 -11.49 6.67
CA PHE A 350 29.26 -11.82 7.52
C PHE A 350 28.97 -11.68 9.02
N LEU A 351 27.94 -10.92 9.40
CA LEU A 351 27.57 -10.71 10.81
C LEU A 351 26.76 -11.89 11.36
N CYS A 352 25.97 -12.53 10.51
CA CYS A 352 25.20 -13.70 10.89
C CYS A 352 26.13 -14.90 11.14
N ASP A 353 25.75 -15.78 12.06
CA ASP A 353 26.54 -16.99 12.31
C ASP A 353 26.42 -17.99 11.17
N LYS A 354 27.54 -18.65 10.86
CA LYS A 354 27.60 -19.69 9.82
C LYS A 354 26.57 -20.80 10.03
N GLU A 355 26.27 -21.15 11.29
CA GLU A 355 25.26 -22.17 11.62
C GLU A 355 23.86 -21.83 11.11
N VAL A 356 23.47 -20.55 11.11
CA VAL A 356 22.15 -20.11 10.59
C VAL A 356 22.00 -20.47 9.11
N TYR A 357 23.09 -20.36 8.34
CA TYR A 357 23.08 -20.76 6.95
C TYR A 357 23.06 -22.29 6.80
N ARG A 358 23.78 -23.02 7.66
CA ARG A 358 23.74 -24.49 7.66
C ARG A 358 22.34 -25.02 7.98
N GLU A 359 21.64 -24.42 8.93
CA GLU A 359 20.24 -24.73 9.24
C GLU A 359 19.33 -24.55 8.01
N LEU A 360 19.51 -23.46 7.25
CA LEU A 360 18.78 -23.27 5.99
C LEU A 360 19.15 -24.34 4.96
N ALA A 361 20.44 -24.60 4.76
CA ALA A 361 20.94 -25.59 3.80
C ALA A 361 20.46 -27.01 4.10
N GLN A 362 20.31 -27.38 5.38
CA GLN A 362 19.81 -28.70 5.80
C GLN A 362 18.37 -28.97 5.34
N LYS A 363 17.59 -27.94 5.02
CA LYS A 363 16.24 -28.08 4.44
C LYS A 363 16.24 -28.42 2.95
N SER A 364 17.41 -28.39 2.30
CA SER A 364 17.59 -28.80 0.91
C SER A 364 17.04 -30.20 0.68
N LYS A 365 16.25 -30.36 -0.39
CA LYS A 365 15.70 -31.66 -0.81
C LYS A 365 16.47 -32.26 -1.98
N ARG A 366 17.62 -31.68 -2.32
CA ARG A 366 18.41 -32.07 -3.49
C ARG A 366 19.18 -33.36 -3.24
N LYS A 367 19.34 -34.13 -4.31
CA LYS A 367 20.32 -35.22 -4.33
C LYS A 367 21.72 -34.60 -4.40
N ARG A 368 22.55 -34.87 -3.39
CA ARG A 368 23.92 -34.35 -3.33
C ARG A 368 24.79 -34.99 -4.42
N LYS A 369 25.57 -34.16 -5.11
CA LYS A 369 26.69 -34.58 -5.97
C LYS A 369 27.92 -34.73 -5.06
N GLU A 370 28.77 -35.73 -5.31
CA GLU A 370 29.95 -35.99 -4.48
C GLU A 370 31.11 -35.05 -4.81
N HIS A 371 31.45 -34.90 -6.09
CA HIS A 371 32.52 -34.01 -6.56
C HIS A 371 32.04 -33.13 -7.71
N TYR A 372 32.10 -31.81 -7.55
CA TYR A 372 31.63 -30.85 -8.54
C TYR A 372 32.08 -29.41 -8.25
N ILE A 373 32.07 -28.61 -9.32
CA ILE A 373 32.12 -27.15 -9.25
C ILE A 373 30.70 -26.62 -9.17
N ALA A 374 30.39 -25.86 -8.12
CA ALA A 374 29.18 -25.06 -8.08
C ALA A 374 29.45 -23.68 -8.69
N SER A 375 28.48 -23.15 -9.44
CA SER A 375 28.61 -21.85 -10.08
C SER A 375 27.37 -20.99 -9.95
N TYR A 376 27.56 -19.75 -9.52
CA TYR A 376 26.48 -18.76 -9.42
C TYR A 376 26.75 -17.58 -10.35
N ILE A 377 26.02 -17.56 -11.48
CA ILE A 377 26.19 -16.58 -12.55
C ILE A 377 24.94 -15.72 -12.71
N LEU A 378 25.03 -14.44 -12.35
CA LEU A 378 24.00 -13.42 -12.49
C LEU A 378 23.79 -13.01 -13.95
N ASP A 379 24.88 -12.74 -14.68
CA ASP A 379 24.82 -12.26 -16.06
C ASP A 379 25.54 -13.23 -17.01
N PRO A 380 24.86 -14.28 -17.51
CA PRO A 380 25.36 -15.22 -18.52
C PRO A 380 26.07 -14.55 -19.68
N SER A 381 27.20 -15.11 -20.11
CA SER A 381 27.91 -14.71 -21.33
C SER A 381 28.80 -15.84 -21.83
N MET A 382 29.11 -15.81 -23.13
CA MET A 382 30.06 -16.75 -23.75
C MET A 382 31.44 -16.72 -23.07
N ASP A 383 31.87 -15.55 -22.57
CA ASP A 383 33.16 -15.42 -21.86
C ASP A 383 33.14 -16.17 -20.51
N LYS A 384 32.04 -16.04 -19.75
CA LYS A 384 31.84 -16.78 -18.49
C LYS A 384 31.72 -18.28 -18.72
N GLN A 385 31.09 -18.70 -19.82
CA GLN A 385 31.08 -20.11 -20.21
C GLN A 385 32.50 -20.64 -20.44
N LYS A 386 33.35 -19.90 -21.16
CA LYS A 386 34.77 -20.27 -21.38
C LYS A 386 35.54 -20.38 -20.06
N ILE A 387 35.34 -19.43 -19.15
CA ILE A 387 35.94 -19.46 -17.79
C ILE A 387 35.53 -20.74 -17.07
N LEU A 388 34.24 -21.03 -17.01
CA LEU A 388 33.71 -22.22 -16.33
C LEU A 388 34.28 -23.51 -16.91
N LYS A 389 34.23 -23.68 -18.25
CA LYS A 389 34.79 -24.86 -18.92
C LYS A 389 36.30 -24.99 -18.70
N ARG A 390 37.04 -23.88 -18.68
CA ARG A 390 38.49 -23.90 -18.44
C ARG A 390 38.80 -24.39 -17.02
N ILE A 391 38.10 -23.87 -16.01
CA ILE A 391 38.26 -24.31 -14.61
C ILE A 391 37.83 -25.77 -14.43
N GLY A 392 36.70 -26.18 -15.02
CA GLY A 392 36.25 -27.58 -14.98
C GLY A 392 37.25 -28.55 -15.59
N LYS A 393 37.91 -28.17 -16.70
CA LYS A 393 38.99 -28.97 -17.30
C LYS A 393 40.24 -29.02 -16.42
N GLU A 394 40.60 -27.92 -15.79
CA GLU A 394 41.82 -27.85 -14.95
C GLU A 394 41.67 -28.66 -13.67
N LEU A 395 40.47 -28.69 -13.08
CA LEU A 395 40.18 -29.41 -11.85
C LEU A 395 39.64 -30.82 -12.08
N ASP A 396 39.34 -31.20 -13.33
CA ASP A 396 38.69 -32.46 -13.71
C ASP A 396 37.37 -32.71 -12.95
N LEU A 397 36.51 -31.67 -12.89
CA LEU A 397 35.25 -31.70 -12.15
C LEU A 397 34.04 -31.32 -13.02
N PRO A 398 32.88 -31.97 -12.82
CA PRO A 398 31.64 -31.56 -13.47
C PRO A 398 31.17 -30.21 -12.92
N ILE A 399 30.49 -29.42 -13.76
CA ILE A 399 30.05 -28.06 -13.43
C ILE A 399 28.52 -28.04 -13.31
N GLU A 400 28.03 -27.55 -12.17
CA GLU A 400 26.64 -27.17 -11.96
C GLU A 400 26.53 -25.65 -11.93
N VAL A 401 25.65 -25.07 -12.73
CA VAL A 401 25.45 -23.62 -12.77
C VAL A 401 24.03 -23.27 -12.35
N TYR A 402 23.88 -22.25 -11.53
CA TYR A 402 22.59 -21.61 -11.28
C TYR A 402 22.70 -20.10 -11.48
N SER A 403 21.59 -19.51 -11.92
CA SER A 403 21.41 -18.06 -12.07
C SER A 403 20.32 -17.56 -11.13
N GLU A 404 19.95 -16.27 -11.18
CA GLU A 404 18.75 -15.80 -10.49
C GLU A 404 17.53 -16.61 -10.91
N MET A 405 16.56 -16.71 -10.00
CA MET A 405 15.36 -17.48 -10.29
C MET A 405 14.60 -16.84 -11.44
N SER A 406 14.18 -17.64 -12.42
CA SER A 406 13.38 -17.22 -13.57
C SER A 406 14.05 -16.26 -14.54
N HIS A 407 15.15 -16.69 -15.14
CA HIS A 407 15.52 -16.20 -16.45
C HIS A 407 15.21 -17.25 -17.51
N SER A 408 14.66 -16.81 -18.65
CA SER A 408 14.17 -17.68 -19.71
C SER A 408 15.32 -18.49 -20.33
N LYS A 409 15.01 -19.56 -21.06
CA LYS A 409 16.03 -20.37 -21.75
C LYS A 409 16.94 -19.49 -22.63
N GLU A 410 16.39 -18.43 -23.21
CA GLU A 410 17.10 -17.45 -24.03
C GLU A 410 18.14 -16.65 -23.21
N TYR A 411 17.82 -16.28 -21.97
CA TYR A 411 18.74 -15.51 -21.13
C TYR A 411 19.96 -16.33 -20.69
N VAL A 412 19.76 -17.62 -20.40
CA VAL A 412 20.86 -18.54 -20.01
C VAL A 412 21.55 -19.19 -21.21
N ALA A 413 21.02 -19.04 -22.43
CA ALA A 413 21.59 -19.58 -23.66
C ALA A 413 23.09 -19.30 -23.85
N PRO A 414 23.66 -18.15 -23.44
CA PRO A 414 25.11 -17.91 -23.54
C PRO A 414 25.98 -18.86 -22.69
N LEU A 415 25.40 -19.64 -21.77
CA LEU A 415 26.11 -20.70 -21.04
C LEU A 415 26.15 -22.04 -21.80
N GLY A 416 25.46 -22.13 -22.95
CA GLY A 416 25.46 -23.26 -23.87
C GLY A 416 25.02 -24.57 -23.23
N ASP A 417 25.91 -25.57 -23.29
CA ASP A 417 25.73 -26.97 -22.87
C ASP A 417 26.00 -27.22 -21.37
N LEU A 418 26.25 -26.18 -20.56
CA LEU A 418 26.42 -26.33 -19.12
C LEU A 418 25.10 -26.76 -18.44
N ASP A 419 25.21 -27.58 -17.37
CA ASP A 419 24.07 -28.01 -16.55
C ASP A 419 23.52 -26.82 -15.74
N VAL A 420 22.53 -26.13 -16.29
CA VAL A 420 21.87 -24.98 -15.65
C VAL A 420 20.66 -25.45 -14.85
N VAL A 421 20.75 -25.31 -13.53
CA VAL A 421 19.72 -25.73 -12.57
C VAL A 421 19.00 -24.55 -11.93
N HIS A 422 17.75 -24.78 -11.52
CA HIS A 422 16.94 -23.79 -10.79
C HIS A 422 16.88 -24.17 -9.31
N LEU A 423 17.50 -23.33 -8.47
CA LEU A 423 17.63 -23.59 -7.04
C LEU A 423 17.03 -22.46 -6.22
N LYS A 424 16.36 -22.83 -5.12
CA LYS A 424 15.95 -21.90 -4.05
C LYS A 424 17.09 -21.60 -3.09
N VAL A 425 16.89 -20.67 -2.14
CA VAL A 425 17.94 -20.18 -1.23
C VAL A 425 18.63 -21.32 -0.47
N GLU A 426 17.86 -22.22 0.12
CA GLU A 426 18.35 -23.37 0.89
C GLU A 426 19.22 -24.28 0.03
N GLU A 427 18.76 -24.55 -1.18
CA GLU A 427 19.42 -25.42 -2.16
C GLU A 427 20.70 -24.82 -2.74
N ARG A 428 20.76 -23.50 -2.90
CA ARG A 428 21.97 -22.76 -3.31
C ARG A 428 23.01 -22.78 -2.19
N LEU A 429 22.60 -22.56 -0.95
CA LEU A 429 23.51 -22.68 0.20
C LEU A 429 24.08 -24.10 0.30
N ASP A 430 23.23 -25.14 0.14
CA ASP A 430 23.67 -26.54 0.07
C ASP A 430 24.62 -26.79 -1.12
N SER A 431 24.38 -26.18 -2.29
CA SER A 431 25.30 -26.24 -3.45
C SER A 431 26.70 -25.67 -3.10
N ILE A 432 26.74 -24.45 -2.53
CA ILE A 432 28.00 -23.79 -2.15
C ILE A 432 28.73 -24.57 -1.05
N MET A 433 28.01 -25.06 -0.03
CA MET A 433 28.62 -25.74 1.11
C MET A 433 29.23 -27.08 0.78
N ASN A 434 28.76 -27.76 -0.28
CA ASN A 434 29.18 -29.11 -0.61
C ASN A 434 30.03 -29.21 -1.89
N CYS A 435 30.24 -28.13 -2.64
CA CYS A 435 31.15 -28.16 -3.80
C CYS A 435 32.62 -28.22 -3.38
N ASP A 436 33.48 -28.71 -4.29
CA ASP A 436 34.93 -28.71 -4.13
C ASP A 436 35.53 -27.35 -4.49
N TYR A 437 34.93 -26.66 -5.46
CA TYR A 437 35.35 -25.32 -5.89
C TYR A 437 34.14 -24.49 -6.35
N PHE A 438 34.16 -23.18 -6.10
CA PHE A 438 33.05 -22.28 -6.41
C PHE A 438 33.44 -21.19 -7.42
N VAL A 439 32.63 -20.99 -8.46
CA VAL A 439 32.85 -19.91 -9.44
C VAL A 439 31.65 -18.96 -9.45
N THR A 440 31.87 -17.66 -9.39
CA THR A 440 30.74 -16.71 -9.34
C THR A 440 31.05 -15.35 -9.94
N ASP A 441 30.05 -14.68 -10.48
CA ASP A 441 30.11 -13.25 -10.82
C ASP A 441 29.27 -12.38 -9.85
N SER A 442 28.82 -12.98 -8.74
CA SER A 442 27.94 -12.39 -7.75
C SER A 442 28.74 -11.98 -6.51
N PHE A 443 28.56 -10.73 -6.08
CA PHE A 443 29.20 -10.23 -4.87
C PHE A 443 28.83 -11.09 -3.64
N HIS A 444 27.55 -11.47 -3.50
CA HIS A 444 27.13 -12.32 -2.41
C HIS A 444 27.60 -13.77 -2.60
N GLY A 445 27.75 -14.24 -3.84
CA GLY A 445 28.43 -15.50 -4.13
C GLY A 445 29.85 -15.51 -3.54
N THR A 446 30.63 -14.46 -3.81
CA THR A 446 31.98 -14.28 -3.24
C THR A 446 31.94 -14.26 -1.72
N CYS A 447 30.99 -13.53 -1.12
CA CYS A 447 30.82 -13.50 0.34
C CYS A 447 30.58 -14.90 0.92
N PHE A 448 29.67 -15.68 0.31
CA PHE A 448 29.36 -17.02 0.79
C PHE A 448 30.51 -18.01 0.55
N ALA A 449 31.31 -17.86 -0.49
CA ALA A 449 32.53 -18.66 -0.65
C ALA A 449 33.49 -18.45 0.53
N ILE A 450 33.70 -17.19 0.92
CA ILE A 450 34.54 -16.82 2.07
C ILE A 450 33.95 -17.35 3.38
N ILE A 451 32.65 -17.13 3.63
CA ILE A 451 31.96 -17.60 4.85
C ILE A 451 32.03 -19.12 4.97
N MET A 452 31.86 -19.83 3.86
CA MET A 452 31.85 -21.29 3.86
C MET A 452 33.25 -21.90 3.89
N GLY A 453 34.30 -21.13 3.60
CA GLY A 453 35.66 -21.62 3.56
C GLY A 453 35.96 -22.43 2.29
N LYS A 454 35.42 -22.00 1.15
CA LYS A 454 35.49 -22.76 -0.11
C LYS A 454 36.56 -22.21 -1.06
N PRO A 455 37.40 -23.03 -1.70
CA PRO A 455 38.18 -22.58 -2.85
C PRO A 455 37.27 -21.92 -3.89
N PHE A 456 37.65 -20.74 -4.41
CA PHE A 456 36.76 -20.00 -5.30
C PHE A 456 37.45 -19.08 -6.30
N LEU A 457 36.69 -18.75 -7.35
CA LEU A 457 37.00 -17.73 -8.35
C LEU A 457 35.82 -16.77 -8.50
N SER A 458 36.11 -15.47 -8.39
CA SER A 458 35.17 -14.39 -8.68
C SER A 458 35.45 -13.77 -10.04
N ILE A 459 34.39 -13.55 -10.83
CA ILE A 459 34.42 -12.89 -12.12
C ILE A 459 33.85 -11.48 -11.92
N LEU A 460 34.66 -10.45 -12.16
CA LEU A 460 34.29 -9.06 -11.89
C LEU A 460 33.08 -8.63 -12.73
N ASN A 461 31.98 -8.34 -12.06
CA ASN A 461 30.78 -7.85 -12.70
C ASN A 461 30.67 -6.32 -12.60
N THR A 462 31.27 -5.61 -13.57
CA THR A 462 31.31 -4.14 -13.58
C THR A 462 29.94 -3.50 -13.72
N LYS A 463 29.02 -4.13 -14.46
CA LYS A 463 27.63 -3.66 -14.63
C LYS A 463 26.88 -3.61 -13.30
N ARG A 464 27.21 -4.54 -12.39
CA ARG A 464 26.58 -4.66 -11.08
C ARG A 464 27.43 -4.08 -9.94
N GLY A 465 28.43 -3.25 -10.21
CA GLY A 465 29.20 -2.56 -9.16
C GLY A 465 30.43 -3.34 -8.70
N GLY A 466 31.55 -3.10 -9.37
CA GLY A 466 32.82 -3.79 -9.15
C GLY A 466 33.61 -3.39 -7.91
N SER A 467 33.44 -2.16 -7.37
CA SER A 467 34.21 -1.68 -6.21
C SER A 467 33.97 -2.50 -4.94
N ARG A 468 32.80 -3.15 -4.85
CA ARG A 468 32.44 -4.10 -3.80
C ARG A 468 33.35 -5.33 -3.76
N PHE A 469 33.66 -5.90 -4.93
CA PHE A 469 34.54 -7.06 -5.01
C PHE A 469 35.96 -6.69 -4.63
N THR A 470 36.47 -5.60 -5.19
CA THR A 470 37.85 -5.17 -4.95
C THR A 470 38.08 -4.83 -3.49
N SER A 471 37.19 -4.04 -2.87
CA SER A 471 37.32 -3.65 -1.46
C SER A 471 37.25 -4.85 -0.51
N LEU A 472 36.39 -5.84 -0.82
CA LEU A 472 36.23 -7.04 -0.01
C LEU A 472 37.45 -7.96 -0.12
N LEU A 473 37.93 -8.22 -1.34
CA LEU A 473 39.04 -9.14 -1.55
C LEU A 473 40.37 -8.55 -1.09
N GLU A 474 40.57 -7.23 -1.23
CA GLU A 474 41.72 -6.51 -0.64
C GLU A 474 41.72 -6.64 0.89
N LEU A 475 40.56 -6.53 1.55
CA LEU A 475 40.45 -6.69 3.00
C LEU A 475 40.94 -8.07 3.48
N PHE A 476 40.71 -9.12 2.68
CA PHE A 476 41.08 -10.50 3.03
C PHE A 476 42.39 -10.99 2.40
N GLY A 477 43.06 -10.19 1.57
CA GLY A 477 44.24 -10.62 0.81
C GLY A 477 43.93 -11.70 -0.24
N LEU A 478 42.76 -11.61 -0.88
CA LEU A 478 42.21 -12.59 -1.83
C LEU A 478 42.09 -12.05 -3.26
N GLU A 479 42.85 -11.01 -3.62
CA GLU A 479 42.79 -10.33 -4.92
C GLU A 479 43.10 -11.27 -6.09
N ALA A 480 43.94 -12.30 -5.86
CA ALA A 480 44.24 -13.34 -6.84
C ALA A 480 43.00 -14.17 -7.25
N ARG A 481 41.90 -14.10 -6.48
CA ARG A 481 40.63 -14.77 -6.76
C ARG A 481 39.68 -13.94 -7.62
N LEU A 482 40.11 -12.78 -8.12
CA LEU A 482 39.29 -11.91 -8.97
C LEU A 482 39.88 -11.81 -10.38
N ILE A 483 39.07 -12.14 -11.39
CA ILE A 483 39.42 -11.95 -12.80
C ILE A 483 38.33 -11.14 -13.51
N LYS A 484 38.67 -10.48 -14.62
CA LYS A 484 37.71 -9.72 -15.43
C LYS A 484 37.11 -10.52 -16.57
N ASN A 485 37.88 -11.45 -17.14
CA ASN A 485 37.50 -12.20 -18.34
C ASN A 485 38.40 -13.43 -18.55
N SER A 486 38.09 -14.23 -19.57
CA SER A 486 38.83 -15.47 -19.87
C SER A 486 40.31 -15.24 -20.21
N LYS A 487 40.68 -14.10 -20.81
CA LYS A 487 42.08 -13.80 -21.16
C LYS A 487 42.96 -13.56 -19.94
N GLU A 488 42.38 -13.04 -18.86
CA GLU A 488 43.09 -12.86 -17.59
C GLU A 488 43.26 -14.20 -16.87
N LEU A 489 42.26 -15.07 -16.94
CA LEU A 489 42.37 -16.45 -16.44
C LEU A 489 43.51 -17.20 -17.11
N GLU A 490 43.63 -17.13 -18.45
CA GLU A 490 44.69 -17.82 -19.21
C GLU A 490 46.10 -17.50 -18.72
N LYS A 491 46.31 -16.28 -18.20
CA LYS A 491 47.62 -15.83 -17.71
C LYS A 491 47.95 -16.33 -16.30
N ASN A 492 46.95 -16.72 -15.52
CA ASN A 492 47.15 -16.94 -14.08
C ASN A 492 46.26 -18.04 -13.47
N VAL A 493 46.01 -19.12 -14.22
CA VAL A 493 45.27 -20.29 -13.72
C VAL A 493 45.86 -20.83 -12.40
N PRO A 494 47.20 -20.99 -12.25
CA PRO A 494 47.77 -21.56 -11.03
C PRO A 494 47.44 -20.75 -9.76
N ALA A 495 47.49 -19.42 -9.80
CA ALA A 495 47.15 -18.60 -8.64
C ALA A 495 45.65 -18.64 -8.31
N VAL A 496 44.80 -18.79 -9.33
CA VAL A 496 43.34 -18.87 -9.17
C VAL A 496 42.93 -20.20 -8.52
N ILE A 497 43.62 -21.31 -8.80
CA ILE A 497 43.28 -22.63 -8.25
C ILE A 497 44.08 -22.99 -6.99
N ALA A 498 45.13 -22.23 -6.64
CA ALA A 498 45.94 -22.48 -5.45
C ALA A 498 45.10 -22.54 -4.17
N ASP A 499 45.59 -23.19 -3.12
CA ASP A 499 44.90 -23.21 -1.83
C ASP A 499 44.78 -21.80 -1.23
N ILE A 500 43.71 -21.59 -0.46
CA ILE A 500 43.50 -20.36 0.31
C ILE A 500 43.89 -20.62 1.76
N ASP A 501 44.72 -19.76 2.35
CA ASP A 501 44.96 -19.77 3.79
C ASP A 501 43.73 -19.22 4.54
N TYR A 502 42.76 -20.10 4.75
CA TYR A 502 41.54 -19.77 5.49
C TYR A 502 41.78 -19.47 6.96
N THR A 503 42.94 -19.82 7.52
CA THR A 503 43.29 -19.44 8.90
C THR A 503 43.51 -17.93 8.98
N ALA A 504 44.28 -17.36 8.05
CA ALA A 504 44.48 -15.93 7.94
C ALA A 504 43.16 -15.19 7.63
N VAL A 505 42.37 -15.70 6.69
CA VAL A 505 41.08 -15.11 6.31
C VAL A 505 40.10 -15.08 7.50
N HIS A 506 39.94 -16.19 8.23
CA HIS A 506 39.04 -16.24 9.38
C HIS A 506 39.49 -15.31 10.51
N LYS A 507 40.79 -15.13 10.73
CA LYS A 507 41.30 -14.18 11.73
C LYS A 507 40.89 -12.74 11.41
N ILE A 508 40.96 -12.34 10.13
CA ILE A 508 40.51 -11.02 9.68
C ILE A 508 38.98 -10.92 9.80
N LEU A 509 38.27 -11.97 9.35
CA LEU A 509 36.81 -12.01 9.36
C LEU A 509 36.24 -11.84 10.77
N GLU A 510 36.74 -12.58 11.76
CA GLU A 510 36.23 -12.48 13.14
C GLU A 510 36.49 -11.10 13.76
N LYS A 511 37.66 -10.51 13.49
CA LYS A 511 37.98 -9.14 13.94
C LYS A 511 37.01 -8.12 13.35
N GLU A 512 36.78 -8.16 12.04
CA GLU A 512 35.90 -7.22 11.37
C GLU A 512 34.41 -7.47 11.68
N LYS A 513 34.01 -8.74 11.83
CA LYS A 513 32.69 -9.14 12.31
C LYS A 513 32.43 -8.55 13.69
N GLN A 514 33.38 -8.66 14.62
CA GLN A 514 33.27 -8.08 15.95
C GLN A 514 33.13 -6.56 15.90
N ARG A 515 33.98 -5.87 15.13
CA ARG A 515 33.91 -4.40 14.96
C ARG A 515 32.54 -3.96 14.44
N CYS A 516 32.05 -4.58 13.37
CA CYS A 516 30.76 -4.22 12.74
C CYS A 516 29.57 -4.54 13.65
N THR A 517 29.60 -5.69 14.34
CA THR A 517 28.56 -6.09 15.31
C THR A 517 28.51 -5.13 16.48
N GLN A 518 29.66 -4.73 17.02
CA GLN A 518 29.76 -3.75 18.11
C GLN A 518 29.26 -2.37 17.66
N TRP A 519 29.61 -1.93 16.45
CA TRP A 519 29.09 -0.70 15.89
C TRP A 519 27.56 -0.70 15.83
N LEU A 520 26.94 -1.73 15.24
CA LEU A 520 25.48 -1.82 15.13
C LEU A 520 24.81 -1.85 16.50
N LEU A 521 25.35 -2.65 17.44
CA LEU A 521 24.83 -2.73 18.80
C LEU A 521 24.91 -1.39 19.54
N ALA A 522 26.02 -0.65 19.38
CA ALA A 522 26.18 0.67 19.96
C ALA A 522 25.13 1.65 19.40
N GLN A 523 24.87 1.62 18.08
CA GLN A 523 23.85 2.48 17.47
C GLN A 523 22.44 2.13 17.94
N LEU A 524 22.10 0.84 18.06
CA LEU A 524 20.81 0.36 18.56
C LEU A 524 20.54 0.71 20.03
N LYS A 525 21.60 0.82 20.85
CA LYS A 525 21.51 1.19 22.28
C LYS A 525 21.48 2.70 22.51
N THR A 526 22.05 3.48 21.61
CA THR A 526 22.20 4.93 21.79
C THR A 526 20.85 5.63 21.71
N PRO A 527 20.36 6.27 22.79
CA PRO A 527 19.06 6.93 22.80
C PRO A 527 19.04 8.13 21.86
N LYS A 528 17.86 8.44 21.32
CA LYS A 528 17.65 9.64 20.51
C LYS A 528 17.60 10.88 21.40
N LYS A 529 18.38 11.91 21.07
CA LYS A 529 18.45 13.17 21.84
C LYS A 529 17.32 14.15 21.53
N ASN A 530 16.78 14.16 20.30
CA ASN A 530 15.80 15.16 19.84
C ASN A 530 14.37 14.60 19.84
N LEU A 531 13.42 15.34 20.43
CA LEU A 531 12.02 14.89 20.60
C LEU A 531 11.08 15.36 19.47
N TYR A 532 11.35 16.50 18.83
CA TYR A 532 10.59 17.01 17.68
C TYR A 532 11.51 17.87 16.81
N SER A 533 11.30 17.83 15.50
CA SER A 533 11.96 18.72 14.53
C SER A 533 10.95 19.68 13.89
N ASP A 534 11.46 20.73 13.25
CA ASP A 534 10.64 21.65 12.44
C ASP A 534 9.87 20.89 11.36
N TYR A 535 10.45 19.83 10.80
CA TYR A 535 9.78 18.96 9.83
C TYR A 535 8.58 18.23 10.44
N ASP A 536 8.74 17.61 11.62
CA ASP A 536 7.64 16.96 12.32
C ASP A 536 6.53 17.96 12.70
N MET A 537 6.91 19.18 13.10
CA MET A 537 5.97 20.26 13.44
C MET A 537 5.21 20.77 12.21
N MET A 538 5.92 21.08 11.12
CA MET A 538 5.32 21.52 9.86
C MET A 538 4.37 20.45 9.30
N LYS A 539 4.76 19.19 9.33
CA LYS A 539 3.92 18.08 8.87
C LYS A 539 2.62 17.99 9.67
N LYS A 540 2.70 18.11 10.99
CA LYS A 540 1.52 18.15 11.87
C LYS A 540 0.61 19.33 11.52
N LEU A 541 1.16 20.53 11.34
CA LEU A 541 0.39 21.72 10.95
C LEU A 541 -0.30 21.53 9.60
N ILE A 542 0.39 20.95 8.60
CA ILE A 542 -0.17 20.65 7.28
C ILE A 542 -1.33 19.65 7.41
N GLU A 543 -1.19 18.61 8.23
CA GLU A 543 -2.29 17.66 8.49
C GLU A 543 -3.50 18.32 9.16
N GLU A 544 -3.26 19.20 10.14
CA GLU A 544 -4.32 19.98 10.79
C GLU A 544 -5.04 20.88 9.77
N GLN A 545 -4.30 21.60 8.93
CA GLN A 545 -4.86 22.42 7.85
C GLN A 545 -5.66 21.57 6.85
N LYS A 546 -5.15 20.40 6.44
CA LYS A 546 -5.89 19.48 5.56
C LYS A 546 -7.22 19.02 6.18
N ARG A 547 -7.25 18.76 7.49
CA ARG A 547 -8.49 18.42 8.20
C ARG A 547 -9.46 19.59 8.24
N THR A 548 -8.97 20.80 8.54
CA THR A 548 -9.78 22.03 8.53
C THR A 548 -10.36 22.29 7.14
N ILE A 549 -9.56 22.20 6.08
CA ILE A 549 -10.02 22.34 4.69
C ILE A 549 -11.10 21.30 4.37
N SER A 550 -10.90 20.04 4.77
CA SER A 550 -11.87 18.97 4.54
C SER A 550 -13.19 19.22 5.28
N GLN A 551 -13.12 19.73 6.52
CA GLN A 551 -14.28 20.09 7.32
C GLN A 551 -15.04 21.27 6.69
N LEU A 552 -14.33 22.36 6.34
CA LEU A 552 -14.92 23.53 5.69
C LEU A 552 -15.58 23.16 4.36
N TYR A 553 -14.96 22.28 3.58
CA TYR A 553 -15.56 21.76 2.35
C TYR A 553 -16.86 20.99 2.64
N SER A 554 -16.89 20.15 3.69
CA SER A 554 -18.10 19.44 4.11
C SER A 554 -19.21 20.39 4.54
N GLU A 555 -18.90 21.40 5.37
CA GLU A 555 -19.84 22.43 5.82
C GLU A 555 -20.38 23.25 4.65
N MET A 556 -19.51 23.68 3.74
CA MET A 556 -19.88 24.36 2.49
C MET A 556 -20.84 23.51 1.66
N MET A 557 -20.57 22.21 1.49
CA MET A 557 -21.43 21.30 0.75
C MET A 557 -22.80 21.09 1.42
N GLU A 558 -22.87 21.08 2.76
CA GLU A 558 -24.14 21.03 3.49
C GLU A 558 -24.97 22.29 3.30
N LEU A 559 -24.34 23.47 3.43
CA LEU A 559 -24.99 24.76 3.18
C LEU A 559 -25.49 24.85 1.74
N ALA A 560 -24.65 24.46 0.76
CA ALA A 560 -25.01 24.43 -0.64
C ALA A 560 -26.23 23.53 -0.90
N ARG A 561 -26.32 22.37 -0.23
CA ARG A 561 -27.50 21.49 -0.29
C ARG A 561 -28.74 22.12 0.31
N MET A 562 -28.61 22.84 1.43
CA MET A 562 -29.75 23.52 2.09
C MET A 562 -30.36 24.62 1.20
N VAL A 563 -29.53 25.34 0.44
CA VAL A 563 -29.99 26.39 -0.48
C VAL A 563 -30.24 25.89 -1.90
N GLY A 564 -30.18 24.57 -2.14
CA GLY A 564 -30.42 23.98 -3.46
C GLY A 564 -29.30 24.19 -4.50
N LYS A 565 -28.14 24.73 -4.11
CA LYS A 565 -27.01 25.04 -5.00
C LYS A 565 -25.85 24.04 -4.94
N GLU A 566 -26.10 22.82 -4.46
CA GLU A 566 -25.07 21.77 -4.29
C GLU A 566 -24.27 21.53 -5.57
N GLY A 567 -24.94 21.51 -6.73
CA GLY A 567 -24.31 21.28 -8.04
C GLY A 567 -23.15 22.24 -8.35
N ARG A 568 -23.26 23.51 -7.93
CA ARG A 568 -22.28 24.57 -8.23
C ARG A 568 -20.91 24.38 -7.58
N TYR A 569 -20.84 23.57 -6.53
CA TYR A 569 -19.61 23.37 -5.74
C TYR A 569 -18.93 22.02 -6.02
N ILE A 570 -19.53 21.18 -6.86
CA ILE A 570 -18.96 19.87 -7.21
C ILE A 570 -18.01 20.05 -8.41
N THR A 571 -16.72 19.84 -8.21
CA THR A 571 -15.70 19.97 -9.28
C THR A 571 -15.19 18.63 -9.82
N ASP A 572 -15.58 17.53 -9.19
CA ASP A 572 -15.25 16.16 -9.62
C ASP A 572 -16.37 15.63 -10.52
N ILE A 573 -16.03 15.20 -11.74
CA ILE A 573 -17.03 14.79 -12.75
C ILE A 573 -17.86 13.60 -12.27
N GLU A 574 -17.27 12.62 -11.58
CA GLU A 574 -18.01 11.43 -11.13
C GLU A 574 -19.05 11.79 -10.07
N LYS A 575 -18.67 12.64 -9.11
CA LYS A 575 -19.60 13.18 -8.11
C LYS A 575 -20.65 14.08 -8.75
N TYR A 576 -20.29 14.82 -9.80
CA TYR A 576 -21.24 15.69 -10.51
C TYR A 576 -22.27 14.87 -11.28
N LEU A 577 -21.86 13.78 -11.93
CA LEU A 577 -22.79 12.87 -12.60
C LEU A 577 -23.69 12.13 -11.60
N ASP A 578 -23.19 11.76 -10.41
CA ASP A 578 -24.03 11.22 -9.34
C ASP A 578 -25.05 12.25 -8.83
N TYR A 579 -24.65 13.53 -8.72
CA TYR A 579 -25.54 14.63 -8.41
C TYR A 579 -26.62 14.79 -9.48
N LEU A 580 -26.23 14.90 -10.76
CA LEU A 580 -27.15 14.98 -11.89
C LEU A 580 -28.13 13.81 -11.87
N PHE A 581 -27.65 12.59 -11.61
CA PHE A 581 -28.52 11.42 -11.53
C PHE A 581 -29.54 11.60 -10.42
N ARG A 582 -29.14 12.02 -9.22
CA ARG A 582 -30.06 12.25 -8.11
C ARG A 582 -31.14 13.30 -8.43
N VAL A 583 -30.79 14.35 -9.16
CA VAL A 583 -31.70 15.48 -9.43
C VAL A 583 -32.41 15.42 -10.77
N ARG A 584 -32.06 14.48 -11.66
CA ARG A 584 -32.49 14.42 -13.08
C ARG A 584 -34.00 14.58 -13.34
N LYS A 585 -34.86 14.18 -12.41
CA LYS A 585 -36.32 14.32 -12.56
C LYS A 585 -36.80 15.78 -12.51
N LYS A 586 -36.04 16.65 -11.83
CA LYS A 586 -36.35 18.07 -11.62
C LYS A 586 -35.80 18.96 -12.74
N TYR A 587 -34.88 18.45 -13.54
CA TYR A 587 -34.08 19.26 -14.45
C TYR A 587 -34.10 18.73 -15.89
N GLN A 588 -33.92 19.67 -16.82
CA GLN A 588 -33.39 19.41 -18.17
C GLN A 588 -31.87 19.54 -18.13
N ILE A 589 -31.18 18.54 -18.68
CA ILE A 589 -29.71 18.46 -18.74
C ILE A 589 -29.32 18.50 -20.21
N LEU A 590 -28.65 19.57 -20.61
CA LEU A 590 -28.18 19.79 -21.97
C LEU A 590 -26.68 19.54 -22.01
N ILE A 591 -26.21 18.74 -22.96
CA ILE A 591 -24.81 18.36 -23.11
C ILE A 591 -24.36 18.68 -24.53
N ALA A 592 -23.25 19.39 -24.66
CA ALA A 592 -22.53 19.57 -25.92
C ALA A 592 -21.04 19.40 -25.68
N VAL A 593 -20.36 18.68 -26.56
CA VAL A 593 -18.92 18.45 -26.44
C VAL A 593 -18.14 19.36 -27.35
N LYS A 594 -17.17 20.07 -26.78
CA LYS A 594 -16.14 20.76 -27.58
C LYS A 594 -14.94 19.84 -27.71
N ASP A 595 -14.44 19.71 -28.94
CA ASP A 595 -13.29 18.90 -29.30
C ASP A 595 -13.51 17.37 -29.26
N THR A 596 -13.57 16.76 -28.06
CA THR A 596 -13.68 15.30 -27.96
C THR A 596 -14.34 14.82 -26.65
N PRO A 597 -15.16 13.76 -26.70
CA PRO A 597 -15.72 13.14 -25.51
C PRO A 597 -14.84 12.01 -24.94
N GLY A 598 -13.79 11.53 -25.61
CA GLY A 598 -13.29 10.17 -25.35
C GLY A 598 -11.81 9.97 -24.99
N LEU A 599 -10.97 11.02 -24.93
CA LEU A 599 -9.52 10.85 -24.76
C LEU A 599 -9.12 10.35 -23.36
N ALA A 600 -9.52 11.07 -22.31
CA ALA A 600 -9.25 10.71 -20.92
C ALA A 600 -10.46 10.09 -20.21
N VAL A 601 -11.58 9.84 -20.91
CA VAL A 601 -12.80 9.29 -20.30
C VAL A 601 -12.62 7.85 -19.84
N SER A 602 -12.85 7.63 -18.54
CA SER A 602 -12.79 6.33 -17.91
C SER A 602 -14.08 5.52 -18.13
N GLU A 603 -14.00 4.19 -18.00
CA GLU A 603 -15.17 3.31 -18.03
C GLU A 603 -16.22 3.74 -16.99
N ASN A 604 -15.79 4.11 -15.78
CA ASN A 604 -16.70 4.51 -14.70
C ASN A 604 -17.46 5.82 -15.01
N VAL A 605 -16.79 6.81 -15.62
CA VAL A 605 -17.44 8.04 -16.08
C VAL A 605 -18.45 7.72 -17.18
N SER A 606 -18.09 6.88 -18.15
CA SER A 606 -19.00 6.46 -19.22
C SER A 606 -20.22 5.70 -18.67
N GLU A 607 -20.04 4.80 -17.70
CA GLU A 607 -21.14 4.09 -17.03
C GLU A 607 -22.09 5.04 -16.29
N LYS A 608 -21.56 6.12 -15.70
CA LYS A 608 -22.39 7.14 -15.03
C LYS A 608 -23.21 7.97 -16.02
N PHE A 609 -22.66 8.32 -17.19
CA PHE A 609 -23.44 8.91 -18.28
C PHE A 609 -24.53 7.95 -18.77
N GLN A 610 -24.23 6.65 -18.86
CA GLN A 610 -25.24 5.65 -19.21
C GLN A 610 -26.37 5.55 -18.19
N LYS A 611 -26.05 5.63 -16.88
CA LYS A 611 -27.07 5.71 -15.81
C LYS A 611 -27.92 6.97 -15.90
N LEU A 612 -27.39 8.06 -16.45
CA LEU A 612 -28.14 9.30 -16.69
C LEU A 612 -29.10 9.20 -17.89
N GLY A 613 -28.91 8.21 -18.76
CA GLY A 613 -29.75 7.97 -19.94
C GLY A 613 -29.01 8.02 -21.26
N ILE A 614 -27.71 8.35 -21.27
CA ILE A 614 -26.90 8.35 -22.50
C ILE A 614 -26.73 6.92 -23.01
N ARG A 615 -26.97 6.66 -24.29
CA ARG A 615 -26.92 5.32 -24.86
C ARG A 615 -25.51 4.99 -25.35
N GLU A 616 -24.82 5.96 -25.91
CA GLU A 616 -23.49 5.82 -26.45
C GLU A 616 -22.43 5.55 -25.38
N LYS A 617 -21.44 4.73 -25.75
CA LYS A 617 -20.24 4.50 -24.95
C LYS A 617 -19.19 5.54 -25.33
N LEU A 618 -18.87 6.43 -24.41
CA LEU A 618 -18.02 7.61 -24.67
C LEU A 618 -16.51 7.31 -24.60
N VAL A 619 -16.12 6.19 -23.97
CA VAL A 619 -14.72 5.75 -23.88
C VAL A 619 -14.10 5.59 -25.27
N GLY A 620 -12.93 6.20 -25.50
CA GLY A 620 -12.16 6.04 -26.74
C GLY A 620 -12.75 6.73 -27.97
N LYS A 621 -13.80 7.55 -27.82
CA LYS A 621 -14.41 8.34 -28.90
C LYS A 621 -13.63 9.63 -29.19
N HIS A 622 -12.36 9.49 -29.55
CA HIS A 622 -11.53 10.64 -29.90
C HIS A 622 -11.98 11.30 -31.21
N GLY A 623 -11.91 12.63 -31.31
CA GLY A 623 -12.21 13.36 -32.55
C GLY A 623 -13.67 13.29 -33.04
N ARG A 624 -14.62 13.04 -32.14
CA ARG A 624 -16.06 13.01 -32.45
C ARG A 624 -16.81 14.13 -31.74
N SER A 625 -17.79 14.72 -32.40
CA SER A 625 -18.78 15.57 -31.77
C SER A 625 -19.82 14.72 -31.02
N PHE A 626 -20.39 15.29 -29.97
CA PHE A 626 -21.44 14.65 -29.18
C PHE A 626 -22.36 15.72 -28.58
N ALA A 627 -23.66 15.52 -28.73
CA ALA A 627 -24.67 16.35 -28.11
C ALA A 627 -25.83 15.48 -27.58
N ALA A 628 -26.40 15.88 -26.44
CA ALA A 628 -27.51 15.17 -25.85
C ALA A 628 -28.43 16.09 -25.03
N VAL A 629 -29.70 15.70 -24.95
CA VAL A 629 -30.73 16.32 -24.11
C VAL A 629 -31.38 15.24 -23.28
N ILE A 630 -31.28 15.39 -21.95
CA ILE A 630 -31.97 14.54 -20.99
C ILE A 630 -33.01 15.41 -20.29
N ASP A 631 -34.29 15.06 -20.39
CA ASP A 631 -35.38 15.77 -19.74
C ASP A 631 -36.09 14.83 -18.75
N GLY A 632 -36.15 15.23 -17.47
CA GLY A 632 -36.84 14.44 -16.45
C GLY A 632 -36.20 13.07 -16.17
N GLY A 633 -34.97 12.86 -16.63
CA GLY A 633 -34.26 11.57 -16.59
C GLY A 633 -34.52 10.66 -17.79
N GLU A 634 -35.21 11.15 -18.82
CA GLU A 634 -35.36 10.47 -20.11
C GLU A 634 -34.49 11.12 -21.16
N ASN A 635 -33.88 10.30 -22.01
CA ASN A 635 -33.07 10.78 -23.13
C ASN A 635 -33.98 11.13 -24.30
N ILE A 636 -34.09 12.43 -24.57
CA ILE A 636 -34.97 12.99 -25.60
C ILE A 636 -34.23 13.15 -26.92
N TYR A 637 -32.96 13.49 -26.85
CA TYR A 637 -32.10 13.61 -28.02
C TYR A 637 -30.67 13.17 -27.66
N GLU A 638 -30.06 12.43 -28.57
CA GLU A 638 -28.66 12.05 -28.49
C GLU A 638 -28.12 11.86 -29.89
N GLU A 639 -26.98 12.47 -30.17
CA GLU A 639 -26.27 12.29 -31.43
C GLU A 639 -24.76 12.24 -31.18
N MET A 640 -24.09 11.29 -31.85
CA MET A 640 -22.64 11.24 -31.93
C MET A 640 -22.25 11.36 -33.40
N GLY A 641 -21.49 12.40 -33.71
CA GLY A 641 -21.02 12.63 -35.06
C GLY A 641 -20.04 11.55 -35.50
N GLN A 642 -19.95 11.38 -36.81
CA GLN A 642 -18.79 10.72 -37.39
C GLN A 642 -17.51 11.51 -37.08
N GLU A 643 -16.36 10.90 -37.31
CA GLU A 643 -15.07 11.54 -37.05
C GLU A 643 -14.98 12.87 -37.81
N LEU A 644 -14.63 13.94 -37.09
CA LEU A 644 -14.54 15.32 -37.57
C LEU A 644 -15.86 16.00 -38.01
N SER A 645 -17.00 15.30 -37.97
CA SER A 645 -18.29 15.90 -38.31
C SER A 645 -18.84 16.74 -37.16
N PRO A 646 -19.39 17.93 -37.43
CA PRO A 646 -20.06 18.74 -36.41
C PRO A 646 -21.49 18.24 -36.17
N ILE A 647 -22.05 18.55 -35.01
CA ILE A 647 -23.49 18.45 -34.74
C ILE A 647 -24.02 19.87 -34.55
N GLU A 648 -25.09 20.19 -35.28
CA GLU A 648 -25.91 21.37 -35.05
C GLU A 648 -27.37 20.97 -35.10
N THR A 649 -28.07 21.16 -33.98
CA THR A 649 -29.48 20.80 -33.87
C THR A 649 -30.28 21.88 -33.18
N GLU A 650 -31.53 22.04 -33.62
CA GLU A 650 -32.53 22.91 -33.03
C GLU A 650 -33.72 22.03 -32.60
N LEU A 651 -34.12 22.13 -31.34
CA LEU A 651 -35.16 21.31 -30.74
C LEU A 651 -36.18 22.22 -30.05
N HIS A 652 -37.46 21.85 -30.15
CA HIS A 652 -38.54 22.51 -29.44
C HIS A 652 -39.08 21.55 -28.38
N LEU A 653 -38.92 21.90 -27.10
CA LEU A 653 -39.46 21.13 -25.98
C LEU A 653 -40.44 22.00 -25.22
N GLU A 654 -41.72 21.61 -25.24
CA GLU A 654 -42.82 22.43 -24.75
C GLU A 654 -42.78 23.84 -25.38
N ASP A 655 -42.63 24.89 -24.57
CA ASP A 655 -42.54 26.29 -25.02
C ASP A 655 -41.09 26.81 -25.13
N ALA A 656 -40.08 25.94 -25.01
CA ALA A 656 -38.67 26.33 -25.01
C ALA A 656 -37.94 25.97 -26.32
N GLU A 657 -37.15 26.92 -26.83
CA GLU A 657 -36.28 26.76 -27.99
C GLU A 657 -34.86 26.39 -27.54
N LEU A 658 -34.38 25.22 -27.99
CA LEU A 658 -33.04 24.72 -27.72
C LEU A 658 -32.20 24.73 -28.99
N ARG A 659 -30.95 25.18 -28.90
CA ARG A 659 -29.94 24.94 -29.95
C ARG A 659 -28.66 24.39 -29.35
N LEU A 660 -28.22 23.23 -29.85
CA LEU A 660 -26.97 22.59 -29.47
C LEU A 660 -26.00 22.57 -30.64
N VAL A 661 -24.76 22.99 -30.39
CA VAL A 661 -23.65 22.89 -31.35
C VAL A 661 -22.51 22.14 -30.66
N SER A 662 -22.00 21.10 -31.31
CA SER A 662 -20.81 20.36 -30.89
C SER A 662 -19.84 20.23 -32.06
N ARG A 663 -18.65 20.83 -31.92
CA ARG A 663 -17.63 20.89 -32.96
C ARG A 663 -16.29 20.40 -32.45
N VAL A 664 -15.62 19.57 -33.24
CA VAL A 664 -14.29 19.02 -32.95
C VAL A 664 -13.19 20.07 -33.18
N PHE A 665 -11.96 19.84 -32.68
CA PHE A 665 -10.87 20.81 -32.80
C PHE A 665 -10.58 21.27 -34.25
N LEU A 666 -10.56 20.34 -35.20
CA LEU A 666 -10.22 20.62 -36.61
C LEU A 666 -11.39 21.18 -37.42
N ASN A 667 -12.59 21.30 -36.84
CA ASN A 667 -13.80 21.71 -37.55
C ASN A 667 -14.66 22.65 -36.69
N GLY A 668 -14.07 23.79 -36.32
CA GLY A 668 -14.74 24.90 -35.62
C GLY A 668 -14.52 24.97 -34.11
N ASN A 669 -14.16 23.87 -33.45
CA ASN A 669 -13.76 23.81 -32.03
C ASN A 669 -14.66 24.61 -31.08
N GLU A 670 -15.92 24.23 -30.98
CA GLU A 670 -16.96 25.05 -30.35
C GLU A 670 -18.00 24.15 -29.68
N ALA A 671 -18.47 24.58 -28.51
CA ALA A 671 -19.70 24.08 -27.91
C ALA A 671 -20.66 25.25 -27.67
N VAL A 672 -21.90 25.12 -28.14
CA VAL A 672 -22.99 26.09 -27.92
C VAL A 672 -24.17 25.35 -27.31
N ILE A 673 -24.76 25.91 -26.27
CA ILE A 673 -25.98 25.40 -25.64
C ILE A 673 -26.91 26.58 -25.41
N LYS A 674 -27.75 26.88 -26.40
CA LYS A 674 -28.74 27.95 -26.31
C LYS A 674 -30.06 27.45 -25.74
N TYR A 675 -30.60 28.23 -24.82
CA TYR A 675 -31.93 28.07 -24.25
C TYR A 675 -32.65 29.42 -24.39
N ASN A 676 -33.78 29.46 -25.12
CA ASN A 676 -34.55 30.67 -25.41
C ASN A 676 -33.67 31.84 -25.94
N GLY A 677 -32.82 31.52 -26.91
CA GLY A 677 -31.95 32.49 -27.61
C GLY A 677 -30.65 32.87 -26.88
N ILE A 678 -30.47 32.52 -25.60
CA ILE A 678 -29.27 32.83 -24.83
C ILE A 678 -28.34 31.61 -24.78
N ASP A 679 -27.06 31.78 -25.13
CA ASP A 679 -26.05 30.71 -25.01
C ASP A 679 -25.55 30.59 -23.57
N TYR A 680 -25.59 29.37 -23.05
CA TYR A 680 -25.17 28.98 -21.71
C TYR A 680 -23.97 28.04 -21.68
N ALA A 681 -23.39 27.64 -22.80
CA ALA A 681 -22.17 26.85 -22.76
C ALA A 681 -21.00 27.62 -22.11
N VAL A 682 -20.12 26.92 -21.40
CA VAL A 682 -18.84 27.49 -20.96
C VAL A 682 -17.90 27.66 -22.17
N ASN A 683 -18.10 26.83 -23.21
CA ASN A 683 -17.32 26.77 -24.44
C ASN A 683 -15.83 26.48 -24.18
N GLU A 684 -15.56 25.66 -23.17
CA GLU A 684 -14.24 25.09 -22.89
C GLU A 684 -14.14 23.67 -23.43
N ARG A 685 -12.92 23.16 -23.60
CA ARG A 685 -12.67 21.81 -24.13
C ARG A 685 -13.31 20.75 -23.24
N GLY A 686 -14.01 19.78 -23.84
CA GLY A 686 -14.64 18.65 -23.16
C GLY A 686 -16.16 18.74 -23.03
N PHE A 687 -16.72 18.14 -21.97
CA PHE A 687 -18.17 18.05 -21.74
C PHE A 687 -18.71 19.38 -21.22
N ASN A 688 -19.40 20.16 -22.06
CA ASN A 688 -20.17 21.31 -21.62
C ASN A 688 -21.57 20.85 -21.23
N ILE A 689 -22.00 21.15 -20.00
CA ILE A 689 -23.25 20.69 -19.43
C ILE A 689 -23.99 21.88 -18.84
N VAL A 690 -25.24 22.07 -19.27
CA VAL A 690 -26.15 23.11 -18.74
C VAL A 690 -27.33 22.44 -18.06
N LEU A 691 -27.66 22.92 -16.86
CA LEU A 691 -28.74 22.40 -16.02
C LEU A 691 -29.85 23.43 -15.89
N ILE A 692 -31.07 23.07 -16.31
CA ILE A 692 -32.23 23.97 -16.35
C ILE A 692 -33.35 23.38 -15.49
N GLU A 693 -33.86 24.13 -14.52
CA GLU A 693 -34.96 23.68 -13.66
C GLU A 693 -36.28 23.68 -14.44
N LYS A 694 -36.96 22.53 -14.49
CA LYS A 694 -38.14 22.35 -15.36
C LYS A 694 -39.30 23.29 -15.04
N GLU A 695 -39.59 23.48 -13.76
CA GLU A 695 -40.76 24.26 -13.33
C GLU A 695 -40.57 25.77 -13.51
N SER A 696 -39.34 26.27 -13.38
CA SER A 696 -39.05 27.71 -13.40
C SER A 696 -38.40 28.19 -14.72
N GLY A 697 -37.83 27.28 -15.51
CA GLY A 697 -37.00 27.61 -16.67
C GLY A 697 -35.66 28.27 -16.33
N ILE A 698 -35.29 28.32 -15.04
CA ILE A 698 -34.06 28.97 -14.60
C ILE A 698 -32.86 28.05 -14.88
N VAL A 699 -31.83 28.61 -15.50
CA VAL A 699 -30.53 27.95 -15.65
C VAL A 699 -29.80 27.97 -14.31
N GLU A 700 -29.78 26.82 -13.65
CA GLU A 700 -29.18 26.66 -12.32
C GLU A 700 -27.66 26.48 -12.38
N ASP A 701 -27.16 25.87 -13.45
CA ASP A 701 -25.76 25.55 -13.59
C ASP A 701 -25.27 25.51 -15.05
N SER A 702 -24.00 25.89 -15.25
CA SER A 702 -23.28 25.78 -16.51
C SER A 702 -21.82 25.45 -16.22
N VAL A 703 -21.42 24.24 -16.62
CA VAL A 703 -20.13 23.64 -16.26
C VAL A 703 -19.50 22.97 -17.47
N CYS A 704 -18.18 22.94 -17.49
CA CYS A 704 -17.38 22.14 -18.42
C CYS A 704 -16.38 21.26 -17.67
N PHE A 705 -16.19 20.03 -18.14
CA PHE A 705 -15.16 19.10 -17.65
C PHE A 705 -14.21 18.71 -18.78
N ASP A 706 -12.91 19.01 -18.60
CA ASP A 706 -11.89 18.77 -19.63
C ASP A 706 -11.60 17.28 -19.81
N THR A 707 -12.01 16.74 -20.95
CA THR A 707 -11.87 15.32 -21.31
C THR A 707 -10.48 14.94 -21.79
N HIS A 708 -9.51 15.86 -21.84
CA HIS A 708 -8.11 15.56 -22.14
C HIS A 708 -7.25 15.32 -20.90
N LEU A 709 -7.69 15.80 -19.73
CA LEU A 709 -6.94 15.66 -18.49
C LEU A 709 -7.54 14.52 -17.66
N PRO A 710 -6.73 13.60 -17.10
CA PRO A 710 -7.23 12.50 -16.27
C PRO A 710 -8.01 12.93 -15.02
N ASP A 711 -7.81 14.16 -14.55
CA ASP A 711 -8.50 14.76 -13.41
C ASP A 711 -9.77 15.54 -13.79
N TYR A 712 -10.11 15.62 -15.08
CA TYR A 712 -11.29 16.30 -15.61
C TYR A 712 -11.48 17.72 -15.08
N LYS A 713 -10.43 18.55 -15.23
CA LYS A 713 -10.45 19.93 -14.73
C LYS A 713 -11.77 20.64 -15.06
N CYS A 714 -12.41 21.16 -14.02
CA CYS A 714 -13.73 21.75 -14.07
C CYS A 714 -13.66 23.27 -14.32
N TYR A 715 -14.46 23.76 -15.26
CA TYR A 715 -14.68 25.18 -15.55
C TYR A 715 -16.15 25.49 -15.38
N ARG A 716 -16.51 26.68 -14.90
CA ARG A 716 -17.91 27.09 -14.73
C ARG A 716 -18.11 28.50 -15.26
N ARG A 717 -19.27 28.74 -15.84
CA ARG A 717 -19.67 30.10 -16.24
C ARG A 717 -19.90 30.92 -14.97
N LYS A 718 -19.26 32.10 -14.90
CA LYS A 718 -19.37 33.02 -13.76
C LYS A 718 -20.69 33.77 -13.74
#